data_AF-A0A2E8FN10-F1
#
_entry.id   AF-A0A2E8FN10-F1
#
_cell.length_a   1.000
_cell.length_b   1.000
_cell.length_c   1.000
_cell.angle_alpha   90.00
_cell.angle_beta   90.00
_cell.angle_gamma   90.00
#
_symmetry.space_group_name_H-M   'P 1'
#
loop_
_entity.id
_entity.type
_entity.pdbx_description
1 polymer ?
#
loop_
_entity_poly.entity_id
_entity_poly.type
_entity_poly.pdbx_seq_one_letter_code
_entity_poly.pdbx_strand_id
1 'polypeptide(L)'
;MADSQDVWGIEIGQAGLKAIQLRYAGGADQVLAMDYDYVPFPKILSQPDAIPAELIPEALETFLERKDVHGAKVAISVPGPTSLARFINLPPVETNKVAEIVKYEAKQQIPFDLDEVIWDYQKISGSVDEDSGYMLNAEVGLFAMKREQVFETLQPFLDKGLEIDLVQIAPLALHNFVCYDQMGVRVDDEPIDGEEYTIVLDMGTDNTTLLITNGVKIWIRNVPLGGNHFTRALTKDMKLTFSKAEHLKCNATRAPDPRAVFKALRPVFDDYVSEIQRSIGYFASVNREAKIVKVLGVGNGFKLAGLQKFLQQSLRDMEVERTETLQAAIGEKVLNASMFQDNILTFAVPYGLALQAMELTRVHTTLLPREIATARTIRKKKPWAVVAASLLLAGLAIDVLPRGCVDHSVRNPAVMAAAKGSDKVVGDFNQTKSNFDGQKSAFTGEISRQQTLLGGSDRRDLVPEVFRAINECLPRDVGNQKDAQGLTQRNRINITHIVHKRYGDLKTEWFDKVIGTSDGSGYMDDEERKAPPSGSGYVFTLIGEHFHKGATQDDQLQFYVQKTLLSNLRQDYMQQPGTSKQVEVRRLGISHATLVQLQRDIVNYDPTGRVRLTTAGGAAATSPMLGTARSTGKAARKDVKFIKVDKTTFRLEFVWKPTMVAGRKDKQAAADNQPGGGTTPPPGTPPPATPAAAAGAAGGPQTPGS
;
A
#
# COMPACT_ATOMS: atom_id res chain seq x y z
N MET A 1 -25.32 -29.47 12.59
CA MET A 1 -26.28 -28.48 13.11
C MET A 1 -25.59 -27.82 14.28
N ALA A 2 -25.43 -26.50 14.30
CA ALA A 2 -24.85 -25.84 15.46
C ALA A 2 -25.80 -26.07 16.64
N ASP A 3 -25.32 -26.65 17.73
CA ASP A 3 -26.08 -26.68 18.98
C ASP A 3 -26.51 -25.24 19.29
N SER A 4 -27.80 -25.04 19.53
CA SER A 4 -28.36 -23.73 19.87
C SER A 4 -27.71 -23.24 21.16
N GLN A 5 -26.76 -22.31 21.04
CA GLN A 5 -26.02 -21.78 22.17
C GLN A 5 -26.93 -20.84 22.98
N ASP A 6 -26.93 -20.97 24.31
CA ASP A 6 -27.64 -20.05 25.20
C ASP A 6 -27.01 -18.66 25.15
N VAL A 7 -27.84 -17.64 25.30
CA VAL A 7 -27.42 -16.24 25.31
C VAL A 7 -28.05 -15.51 26.49
N TRP A 8 -27.21 -14.91 27.32
CA TRP A 8 -27.62 -13.99 28.37
C TRP A 8 -27.59 -12.56 27.85
N GLY A 9 -28.73 -11.87 27.91
CA GLY A 9 -28.79 -10.41 27.79
C GLY A 9 -28.84 -9.80 29.19
N ILE A 10 -27.89 -8.93 29.52
CA ILE A 10 -27.72 -8.35 30.85
C ILE A 10 -27.69 -6.82 30.75
N GLU A 11 -28.51 -6.16 31.55
CA GLU A 11 -28.50 -4.71 31.71
C GLU A 11 -28.23 -4.34 33.16
N ILE A 12 -27.24 -3.46 33.39
CA ILE A 12 -27.02 -2.80 34.67
C ILE A 12 -27.70 -1.43 34.61
N GLY A 13 -28.93 -1.34 35.13
CA GLY A 13 -29.65 -0.07 35.24
C GLY A 13 -29.43 0.62 36.58
N GLN A 14 -29.88 1.86 36.72
CA GLN A 14 -29.71 2.66 37.95
C GLN A 14 -30.38 2.05 39.21
N ALA A 15 -31.39 1.20 39.05
CA ALA A 15 -32.13 0.60 40.17
C ALA A 15 -31.80 -0.89 40.39
N GLY A 16 -31.05 -1.52 39.50
CA GLY A 16 -30.70 -2.93 39.61
C GLY A 16 -30.20 -3.55 38.30
N LEU A 17 -29.61 -4.74 38.45
CA LEU A 17 -29.21 -5.62 37.36
C LEU A 17 -30.40 -6.45 36.89
N LYS A 18 -30.64 -6.52 35.58
CA LYS A 18 -31.66 -7.38 34.98
C LYS A 18 -31.01 -8.27 33.94
N ALA A 19 -31.38 -9.54 33.93
CA ALA A 19 -30.82 -10.52 33.03
C ALA A 19 -31.88 -11.48 32.51
N ILE A 20 -31.83 -11.81 31.22
CA ILE A 20 -32.68 -12.86 30.62
C ILE A 20 -31.81 -13.80 29.78
N GLN A 21 -32.05 -15.09 29.93
CA GLN A 21 -31.40 -16.14 29.16
C GLN A 21 -32.33 -16.64 28.07
N LEU A 22 -31.89 -16.52 26.82
CA LEU A 22 -32.63 -17.00 25.66
C LEU A 22 -31.88 -18.14 24.96
N ARG A 23 -32.65 -19.02 24.34
CA ARG A 23 -32.16 -20.04 23.42
C ARG A 23 -33.00 -20.03 22.16
N TYR A 24 -32.37 -20.02 20.99
CA TYR A 24 -33.09 -20.12 19.72
C TYR A 24 -33.20 -21.57 19.27
N ALA A 25 -34.43 -22.07 19.18
CA ALA A 25 -34.74 -23.39 18.66
C ALA A 25 -34.98 -23.30 17.14
N GLY A 26 -33.90 -23.26 16.35
CA GLY A 26 -33.98 -23.05 14.90
C GLY A 26 -34.83 -24.06 14.12
N GLY A 27 -35.02 -25.28 14.64
CA GLY A 27 -35.92 -26.27 14.03
C GLY A 27 -37.40 -25.93 14.17
N ALA A 28 -37.78 -25.14 15.17
CA ALA A 28 -39.15 -24.70 15.43
C ALA A 28 -39.36 -23.20 15.16
N ASP A 29 -38.31 -22.48 14.76
CA ASP A 29 -38.26 -21.03 14.62
C ASP A 29 -38.81 -20.29 15.87
N GLN A 30 -38.36 -20.71 17.04
CA GLN A 30 -38.86 -20.21 18.33
C GLN A 30 -37.74 -19.74 19.25
N VAL A 31 -37.98 -18.63 19.94
CA VAL A 31 -37.12 -18.12 21.01
C VAL A 31 -37.64 -18.63 22.34
N LEU A 32 -36.83 -19.43 23.03
CA LEU A 32 -37.11 -19.98 24.34
C LEU A 32 -36.54 -19.06 25.43
N ALA A 33 -37.36 -18.56 26.34
CA ALA A 33 -36.94 -17.96 27.59
C ALA A 33 -36.58 -19.06 28.59
N MET A 34 -35.29 -19.26 28.80
CA MET A 34 -34.74 -20.38 29.59
C MET A 34 -34.65 -20.03 31.08
N ASP A 35 -34.19 -18.82 31.37
CA ASP A 35 -34.04 -18.31 32.73
C ASP A 35 -34.05 -16.77 32.76
N TYR A 36 -34.13 -16.19 33.95
CA TYR A 36 -34.07 -14.75 34.19
C TYR A 36 -33.56 -14.46 35.60
N ASP A 37 -33.07 -13.23 35.82
CA ASP A 37 -32.85 -12.69 37.15
C ASP A 37 -33.10 -11.19 37.21
N TYR A 38 -33.48 -10.72 38.39
CA TYR A 38 -33.56 -9.32 38.72
C TYR A 38 -32.94 -9.11 40.10
N VAL A 39 -31.81 -8.41 40.14
CA VAL A 39 -31.08 -8.08 41.35
C VAL A 39 -31.25 -6.57 41.63
N PRO A 40 -32.22 -6.17 42.45
CA PRO A 40 -32.42 -4.77 42.79
C PRO A 40 -31.26 -4.27 43.65
N PHE A 41 -30.83 -3.04 43.42
CA PHE A 41 -29.87 -2.41 44.32
C PHE A 41 -30.55 -1.97 45.62
N PRO A 42 -29.85 -2.06 46.78
CA PRO A 42 -30.33 -1.51 48.03
C PRO A 42 -30.65 -0.01 47.96
N LYS A 43 -29.91 0.72 47.11
CA LYS A 43 -30.11 2.14 46.81
C LYS A 43 -30.00 2.36 45.31
N ILE A 44 -30.77 3.32 44.79
CA ILE A 44 -30.62 3.77 43.40
C ILE A 44 -29.23 4.39 43.25
N LEU A 45 -28.49 4.03 42.19
CA LEU A 45 -27.09 4.41 42.02
C LEU A 45 -26.86 5.93 41.92
N SER A 46 -27.86 6.70 41.47
CA SER A 46 -27.83 8.16 41.39
C SER A 46 -28.23 8.88 42.70
N GLN A 47 -28.44 8.15 43.80
CA GLN A 47 -28.59 8.76 45.12
C GLN A 47 -27.24 9.30 45.64
N PRO A 48 -27.21 10.42 46.38
CA PRO A 48 -25.97 11.02 46.86
C PRO A 48 -25.12 10.13 47.77
N ASP A 49 -25.73 9.16 48.45
CA ASP A 49 -25.12 8.25 49.42
C ASP A 49 -25.02 6.80 48.88
N ALA A 50 -25.21 6.62 47.57
CA ALA A 50 -24.94 5.36 46.87
C ALA A 50 -23.50 5.34 46.36
N ILE A 51 -22.84 4.19 46.44
CA ILE A 51 -21.48 3.97 45.95
C ILE A 51 -21.56 2.93 44.83
N PRO A 52 -21.65 3.34 43.55
CA PRO A 52 -21.82 2.41 42.44
C PRO A 52 -20.70 1.36 42.33
N ALA A 53 -19.47 1.75 42.68
CA ALA A 53 -18.31 0.87 42.67
C ALA A 53 -18.40 -0.30 43.66
N GLU A 54 -19.29 -0.23 44.66
CA GLU A 54 -19.56 -1.33 45.60
C GLU A 54 -20.84 -2.09 45.20
N LEU A 55 -21.91 -1.35 44.91
CA LEU A 55 -23.24 -1.93 44.64
C LEU A 55 -23.31 -2.76 43.35
N ILE A 56 -22.58 -2.34 42.30
CA ILE A 56 -22.58 -3.06 41.03
C ILE A 56 -21.88 -4.42 41.15
N PRO A 57 -20.63 -4.52 41.67
CA PRO A 57 -19.99 -5.81 41.90
C PRO A 57 -20.78 -6.76 42.80
N GLU A 58 -21.39 -6.26 43.89
CA GLU A 58 -22.22 -7.06 44.79
C GLU A 58 -23.44 -7.67 44.08
N ALA A 59 -24.13 -6.88 43.25
CA ALA A 59 -25.28 -7.38 42.49
C ALA A 59 -24.86 -8.39 41.41
N LEU A 60 -23.72 -8.15 40.76
CA LEU A 60 -23.16 -9.09 39.78
C LEU A 60 -22.75 -10.41 40.46
N GLU A 61 -22.16 -10.35 41.65
CA GLU A 61 -21.84 -11.53 42.45
C GLU A 61 -23.11 -12.29 42.85
N THR A 62 -24.12 -11.59 43.34
CA THR A 62 -25.43 -12.19 43.64
C THR A 62 -26.05 -12.88 42.42
N PHE A 63 -25.94 -12.26 41.23
CA PHE A 63 -26.42 -12.86 39.98
C PHE A 63 -25.64 -14.14 39.63
N LEU A 64 -24.31 -14.13 39.75
CA LEU A 64 -23.45 -15.26 39.43
C LEU A 64 -23.56 -16.41 40.46
N GLU A 65 -23.94 -16.13 41.70
CA GLU A 65 -24.28 -17.16 42.69
C GLU A 65 -25.59 -17.87 42.36
N ARG A 66 -26.55 -17.14 41.77
CA ARG A 66 -27.89 -17.64 41.44
C ARG A 66 -27.94 -18.34 40.08
N LYS A 67 -27.11 -17.91 39.13
CA LYS A 67 -27.24 -18.25 37.71
C LYS A 67 -25.94 -18.77 37.13
N ASP A 68 -26.06 -19.83 36.34
CA ASP A 68 -24.94 -20.32 35.53
C ASP A 68 -24.89 -19.58 34.19
N VAL A 69 -23.75 -18.93 33.96
CA VAL A 69 -23.45 -18.20 32.73
C VAL A 69 -22.37 -18.89 31.90
N HIS A 70 -21.81 -20.01 32.39
CA HIS A 70 -20.77 -20.73 31.67
C HIS A 70 -21.32 -21.38 30.39
N GLY A 71 -20.55 -21.26 29.30
CA GLY A 71 -20.93 -21.83 28.00
C GLY A 71 -21.97 -21.01 27.21
N ALA A 72 -22.67 -20.07 27.85
CA ALA A 72 -23.54 -19.12 27.20
C ALA A 72 -22.75 -17.93 26.61
N LYS A 73 -23.29 -17.29 25.57
CA LYS A 73 -22.83 -15.96 25.15
C LYS A 73 -23.38 -14.91 26.10
N VAL A 74 -22.65 -13.82 26.34
CA VAL A 74 -23.10 -12.72 27.20
C VAL A 74 -23.15 -11.41 26.43
N ALA A 75 -24.33 -10.80 26.34
CA ALA A 75 -24.57 -9.50 25.75
C ALA A 75 -24.91 -8.49 26.84
N ILE A 76 -24.27 -7.31 26.82
CA ILE A 76 -24.53 -6.23 27.78
C ILE A 76 -24.93 -4.93 27.09
N SER A 77 -25.72 -4.11 27.77
CA SER A 77 -26.02 -2.75 27.31
C SER A 77 -25.10 -1.70 27.93
N VAL A 78 -24.91 -0.61 27.19
CA VAL A 78 -24.39 0.67 27.70
C VAL A 78 -25.47 1.75 27.66
N PRO A 79 -25.44 2.74 28.57
CA PRO A 79 -26.51 3.75 28.65
C PRO A 79 -26.63 4.63 27.39
N GLY A 80 -27.86 4.86 26.95
CA GLY A 80 -28.18 5.75 25.82
C GLY A 80 -27.65 7.18 25.95
N PRO A 81 -27.79 7.87 27.11
CA PRO A 81 -27.37 9.27 27.27
C PRO A 81 -25.87 9.55 27.07
N THR A 82 -25.02 8.56 27.34
CA THR A 82 -23.56 8.64 27.17
C THR A 82 -23.10 8.17 25.78
N SER A 83 -24.02 7.62 24.98
CA SER A 83 -23.75 7.16 23.63
C SER A 83 -24.18 8.21 22.58
N LEU A 84 -23.47 8.22 21.46
CA LEU A 84 -23.83 8.96 20.26
C LEU A 84 -24.57 8.01 19.31
N ALA A 85 -25.75 8.41 18.85
CA ALA A 85 -26.45 7.80 17.72
C ALA A 85 -26.73 8.89 16.67
N ARG A 86 -26.16 8.76 15.47
CA ARG A 86 -26.35 9.70 14.36
C ARG A 86 -26.75 8.94 13.10
N PHE A 87 -27.76 9.42 12.40
CA PHE A 87 -28.19 8.85 11.14
C PHE A 87 -27.80 9.80 10.01
N ILE A 88 -27.11 9.28 9.02
CA ILE A 88 -26.60 10.06 7.89
C ILE A 88 -26.97 9.41 6.57
N ASN A 89 -27.25 10.26 5.58
CA ASN A 89 -27.45 9.82 4.20
C ASN A 89 -26.12 9.87 3.46
N LEU A 90 -25.74 8.75 2.88
CA LEU A 90 -24.55 8.65 2.06
C LEU A 90 -24.86 9.08 0.61
N PRO A 91 -23.91 9.74 -0.07
CA PRO A 91 -24.02 9.93 -1.51
C PRO A 91 -23.98 8.58 -2.24
N PRO A 92 -24.41 8.52 -3.51
CA PRO A 92 -24.28 7.33 -4.34
C PRO A 92 -22.86 6.75 -4.30
N VAL A 93 -22.73 5.51 -3.84
CA VAL A 93 -21.43 4.85 -3.63
C VAL A 93 -21.50 3.39 -4.03
N GLU A 94 -20.42 2.89 -4.65
CA GLU A 94 -20.25 1.47 -4.93
C GLU A 94 -20.27 0.67 -3.62
N THR A 95 -20.96 -0.47 -3.62
CA THR A 95 -21.19 -1.28 -2.39
C THR A 95 -19.89 -1.66 -1.66
N ASN A 96 -18.79 -1.87 -2.39
CA ASN A 96 -17.46 -2.20 -1.84
C ASN A 96 -16.75 -1.00 -1.17
N LYS A 97 -17.11 0.24 -1.48
CA LYS A 97 -16.50 1.48 -0.94
C LYS A 97 -17.28 2.09 0.22
N VAL A 98 -18.43 1.51 0.58
CA VAL A 98 -19.30 2.00 1.66
C VAL A 98 -18.52 2.18 2.97
N ALA A 99 -17.72 1.19 3.37
CA ALA A 99 -16.95 1.26 4.61
C ALA A 99 -15.94 2.42 4.64
N GLU A 100 -15.34 2.77 3.50
CA GLU A 100 -14.38 3.86 3.40
C GLU A 100 -15.07 5.23 3.51
N ILE A 101 -16.20 5.40 2.83
CA ILE A 101 -17.00 6.63 2.92
C ILE A 101 -17.59 6.79 4.33
N VAL A 102 -18.12 5.71 4.90
CA VAL A 102 -18.64 5.74 6.27
C VAL A 102 -17.55 6.16 7.26
N LYS A 103 -16.31 5.68 7.10
CA LYS A 103 -15.18 6.11 7.93
C LYS A 103 -14.87 7.59 7.76
N TYR A 104 -14.96 8.13 6.54
CA TYR A 104 -14.77 9.55 6.28
C TYR A 104 -15.87 10.41 6.91
N GLU A 105 -17.14 10.02 6.74
CA GLU A 105 -18.29 10.69 7.36
C GLU A 105 -18.25 10.60 8.89
N ALA A 106 -17.91 9.44 9.45
CA ALA A 106 -17.80 9.24 10.89
C ALA A 106 -16.83 10.23 11.55
N LYS A 107 -15.70 10.55 10.88
CA LYS A 107 -14.74 11.55 11.38
C LYS A 107 -15.33 12.97 11.47
N GLN A 108 -16.34 13.29 10.66
CA GLN A 108 -17.00 14.59 10.69
C GLN A 108 -18.18 14.63 11.66
N GLN A 109 -18.89 13.51 11.80
CA GLN A 109 -20.13 13.41 12.57
C GLN A 109 -19.89 13.09 14.06
N ILE A 110 -18.79 12.41 14.37
CA ILE A 110 -18.40 12.10 15.75
C ILE A 110 -17.60 13.29 16.29
N PRO A 111 -18.05 13.96 17.36
CA PRO A 111 -17.41 15.17 17.89
C PRO A 111 -16.13 14.90 18.71
N PHE A 112 -15.54 13.72 18.56
CA PHE A 112 -14.36 13.24 19.28
C PHE A 112 -13.43 12.54 18.30
N ASP A 113 -12.15 12.42 18.65
CA ASP A 113 -11.21 11.65 17.85
C ASP A 113 -11.63 10.17 17.81
N LEU A 114 -11.60 9.58 16.61
CA LEU A 114 -11.95 8.17 16.41
C LEU A 114 -11.05 7.22 17.23
N ASP A 115 -9.86 7.69 17.60
CA ASP A 115 -8.93 6.96 18.47
C ASP A 115 -9.30 7.05 19.94
N GLU A 116 -10.22 7.90 20.39
CA GLU A 116 -10.70 8.00 21.78
C GLU A 116 -12.08 7.35 21.99
N VAL A 117 -12.76 7.02 20.91
CA VAL A 117 -14.09 6.40 20.93
C VAL A 117 -14.04 4.97 20.41
N ILE A 118 -14.99 4.18 20.87
CA ILE A 118 -15.37 2.94 20.20
C ILE A 118 -16.62 3.26 19.40
N TRP A 119 -16.60 2.91 18.13
CA TRP A 119 -17.70 3.19 17.23
C TRP A 119 -17.89 2.06 16.22
N ASP A 120 -19.12 1.94 15.76
CA ASP A 120 -19.52 1.01 14.73
C ASP A 120 -20.70 1.59 13.94
N TYR A 121 -21.05 0.98 12.81
CA TYR A 121 -22.11 1.49 11.95
C TYR A 121 -23.06 0.40 11.47
N GLN A 122 -24.32 0.77 11.30
CA GLN A 122 -25.37 -0.09 10.76
C GLN A 122 -25.92 0.52 9.49
N LYS A 123 -25.99 -0.25 8.41
CA LYS A 123 -26.81 0.13 7.24
C LYS A 123 -28.29 0.01 7.64
N ILE A 124 -29.04 1.09 7.50
CA ILE A 124 -30.46 1.19 7.89
C ILE A 124 -31.35 0.96 6.66
N SER A 125 -31.10 1.71 5.59
CA SER A 125 -31.82 1.59 4.33
C SER A 125 -30.92 1.87 3.13
N GLY A 126 -31.41 1.62 1.92
CA GLY A 126 -30.73 1.95 0.67
C GLY A 126 -30.86 0.83 -0.35
N SER A 127 -31.26 1.20 -1.57
CA SER A 127 -31.43 0.29 -2.70
C SER A 127 -30.12 0.13 -3.46
N VAL A 128 -29.81 -1.10 -3.86
CA VAL A 128 -28.73 -1.34 -4.83
C VAL A 128 -29.33 -1.17 -6.22
N ASP A 129 -28.71 -0.32 -7.03
CA ASP A 129 -28.99 -0.25 -8.45
C ASP A 129 -28.31 -1.44 -9.14
N GLU A 130 -29.11 -2.36 -9.67
CA GLU A 130 -28.63 -3.62 -10.27
C GLU A 130 -27.79 -3.40 -11.52
N ASP A 131 -28.02 -2.30 -12.26
CA ASP A 131 -27.31 -1.99 -13.50
C ASP A 131 -25.92 -1.37 -13.24
N SER A 132 -25.80 -0.58 -12.16
CA SER A 132 -24.60 0.19 -11.86
C SER A 132 -23.79 -0.32 -10.67
N GLY A 133 -24.38 -1.15 -9.80
CA GLY A 133 -23.76 -1.66 -8.57
C GLY A 133 -23.60 -0.60 -7.46
N TYR A 134 -24.17 0.59 -7.66
CA TYR A 134 -24.18 1.67 -6.68
C TYR A 134 -25.33 1.51 -5.69
N MET A 135 -25.08 1.87 -4.44
CA MET A 135 -26.15 2.09 -3.47
C MET A 135 -26.68 3.52 -3.60
N LEU A 136 -27.97 3.64 -3.84
CA LEU A 136 -28.70 4.91 -3.88
C LEU A 136 -29.47 5.11 -2.57
N ASN A 137 -29.55 6.35 -2.11
CA ASN A 137 -30.30 6.75 -0.91
C ASN A 137 -29.94 5.90 0.33
N ALA A 138 -28.66 5.57 0.48
CA ALA A 138 -28.20 4.75 1.59
C ALA A 138 -28.19 5.57 2.89
N GLU A 139 -28.95 5.11 3.88
CA GLU A 139 -28.93 5.67 5.22
C GLU A 139 -28.12 4.76 6.14
N VAL A 140 -27.19 5.36 6.89
CA VAL A 140 -26.32 4.66 7.83
C VAL A 140 -26.46 5.27 9.22
N GLY A 141 -26.65 4.42 10.22
CA GLY A 141 -26.56 4.78 11.63
C GLY A 141 -25.13 4.63 12.11
N LEU A 142 -24.56 5.72 12.63
CA LEU A 142 -23.28 5.76 13.33
C LEU A 142 -23.54 5.72 14.84
N PHE A 143 -22.88 4.77 15.51
CA PHE A 143 -23.01 4.59 16.95
C PHE A 143 -21.63 4.67 17.58
N ALA A 144 -21.47 5.53 18.58
CA ALA A 144 -20.17 5.74 19.22
C ALA A 144 -20.29 5.98 20.72
N MET A 145 -19.27 5.63 21.47
CA MET A 145 -19.14 5.92 22.89
C MET A 145 -17.68 6.13 23.25
N LYS A 146 -17.39 6.98 24.23
CA LYS A 146 -16.02 7.16 24.71
C LYS A 146 -15.49 5.84 25.25
N ARG A 147 -14.25 5.51 24.89
CA ARG A 147 -13.63 4.23 25.28
C ARG A 147 -13.68 4.03 26.80
N GLU A 148 -13.34 5.06 27.58
CA GLU A 148 -13.38 5.03 29.04
C GLU A 148 -14.73 4.58 29.60
N GLN A 149 -15.84 5.11 29.06
CA GLN A 149 -17.19 4.77 29.55
C GLN A 149 -17.62 3.34 29.19
N VAL A 150 -17.16 2.83 28.03
CA VAL A 150 -17.36 1.42 27.67
C VAL A 150 -16.60 0.51 28.63
N PHE A 151 -15.35 0.85 28.94
CA PHE A 151 -14.54 0.08 29.89
C PHE A 151 -15.09 0.17 31.32
N GLU A 152 -15.61 1.32 31.77
CA GLU A 152 -16.28 1.45 33.07
C GLU A 152 -17.46 0.48 33.21
N THR A 153 -18.23 0.30 32.13
CA THR A 153 -19.36 -0.66 32.11
C THR A 153 -18.88 -2.11 32.03
N LEU A 154 -17.78 -2.38 31.31
CA LEU A 154 -17.21 -3.72 31.14
C LEU A 154 -16.47 -4.22 32.39
N GLN A 155 -15.81 -3.33 33.13
CA GLN A 155 -14.85 -3.69 34.17
C GLN A 155 -15.44 -4.66 35.22
N PRO A 156 -16.66 -4.47 35.76
CA PRO A 156 -17.22 -5.40 36.74
C PRO A 156 -17.34 -6.84 36.20
N PHE A 157 -17.66 -7.00 34.91
CA PHE A 157 -17.75 -8.31 34.27
C PHE A 157 -16.37 -8.93 34.07
N LEU A 158 -15.39 -8.13 33.63
CA LEU A 158 -14.01 -8.57 33.43
C LEU A 158 -13.35 -9.01 34.75
N ASP A 159 -13.60 -8.29 35.84
CA ASP A 159 -13.07 -8.61 37.17
C ASP A 159 -13.58 -9.96 37.70
N LYS A 160 -14.80 -10.35 37.33
CA LYS A 160 -15.39 -11.67 37.63
C LYS A 160 -15.03 -12.73 36.57
N GLY A 161 -14.18 -12.41 35.59
CA GLY A 161 -13.71 -13.34 34.57
C GLY A 161 -14.74 -13.68 33.49
N LEU A 162 -15.81 -12.89 33.35
CA LEU A 162 -16.84 -13.09 32.33
C LEU A 162 -16.36 -12.62 30.96
N GLU A 163 -16.62 -13.44 29.94
CA GLU A 163 -16.40 -13.06 28.55
C GLU A 163 -17.65 -12.36 28.01
N ILE A 164 -17.52 -11.10 27.61
CA ILE A 164 -18.60 -10.37 26.95
C ILE A 164 -18.51 -10.59 25.43
N ASP A 165 -19.61 -11.03 24.83
CA ASP A 165 -19.78 -11.28 23.40
C ASP A 165 -20.23 -10.05 22.63
N LEU A 166 -21.09 -9.25 23.26
CA LEU A 166 -21.73 -8.12 22.62
C LEU A 166 -21.85 -6.98 23.63
N VAL A 167 -21.38 -5.80 23.25
CA VAL A 167 -21.72 -4.54 23.92
C VAL A 167 -22.56 -3.72 22.96
N GLN A 168 -23.74 -3.27 23.39
CA GLN A 168 -24.66 -2.50 22.55
C GLN A 168 -25.28 -1.33 23.32
N ILE A 169 -25.63 -0.25 22.63
CA ILE A 169 -26.37 0.85 23.27
C ILE A 169 -27.80 0.42 23.60
N ALA A 170 -28.29 0.75 24.80
CA ALA A 170 -29.64 0.38 25.24
C ALA A 170 -30.77 0.76 24.24
N PRO A 171 -30.74 1.93 23.55
CA PRO A 171 -31.76 2.26 22.54
C PRO A 171 -31.81 1.30 21.34
N LEU A 172 -30.67 0.74 20.91
CA LEU A 172 -30.65 -0.23 19.80
C LEU A 172 -31.11 -1.61 20.26
N ALA A 173 -30.76 -2.02 21.47
CA ALA A 173 -31.34 -3.22 22.07
C ALA A 173 -32.87 -3.07 22.20
N LEU A 174 -33.35 -1.90 22.61
CA LEU A 174 -34.78 -1.62 22.66
C LEU A 174 -35.46 -1.71 21.28
N HIS A 175 -34.81 -1.19 20.24
CA HIS A 175 -35.25 -1.36 18.85
C HIS A 175 -35.35 -2.83 18.47
N ASN A 176 -34.34 -3.64 18.80
CA ASN A 176 -34.35 -5.08 18.52
C ASN A 176 -35.52 -5.80 19.20
N PHE A 177 -35.82 -5.47 20.46
CA PHE A 177 -37.01 -5.99 21.15
C PHE A 177 -38.30 -5.63 20.41
N VAL A 178 -38.50 -4.35 20.08
CA VAL A 178 -39.77 -3.92 19.45
C VAL A 178 -39.94 -4.52 18.06
N CYS A 179 -38.89 -4.55 17.25
CA CYS A 179 -38.97 -5.12 15.90
C CYS A 179 -39.29 -6.61 15.96
N TYR A 180 -38.57 -7.38 16.77
CA TYR A 180 -38.76 -8.83 16.85
C TYR A 180 -40.05 -9.22 17.57
N ASP A 181 -40.28 -8.67 18.76
CA ASP A 181 -41.35 -9.10 19.66
C ASP A 181 -42.70 -8.46 19.34
N GLN A 182 -42.70 -7.16 19.03
CA GLN A 182 -43.93 -6.36 18.96
C GLN A 182 -44.40 -6.11 17.52
N MET A 183 -43.49 -6.14 16.54
CA MET A 183 -43.79 -5.92 15.12
C MET A 183 -43.67 -7.19 14.28
N GLY A 184 -43.07 -8.27 14.81
CA GLY A 184 -42.90 -9.53 14.08
C GLY A 184 -41.85 -9.48 12.97
N VAL A 185 -40.99 -8.46 12.93
CA VAL A 185 -39.92 -8.33 11.93
C VAL A 185 -38.84 -9.36 12.22
N ARG A 186 -38.48 -10.16 11.21
CA ARG A 186 -37.41 -11.15 11.24
C ARG A 186 -36.22 -10.70 10.39
N VAL A 187 -35.08 -11.34 10.61
CA VAL A 187 -33.83 -11.00 9.89
C VAL A 187 -33.92 -11.32 8.40
N ASP A 188 -34.65 -12.37 8.04
CA ASP A 188 -34.81 -12.84 6.65
C ASP A 188 -35.91 -12.10 5.88
N ASP A 189 -36.71 -11.28 6.56
CA ASP A 189 -37.76 -10.50 5.90
C ASP A 189 -37.14 -9.38 5.08
N GLU A 190 -37.69 -9.13 3.88
CA GLU A 190 -37.36 -7.94 3.10
C GLU A 190 -37.71 -6.65 3.90
N PRO A 191 -36.83 -5.64 3.93
CA PRO A 191 -37.13 -4.37 4.61
C PRO A 191 -38.25 -3.61 3.89
N ILE A 192 -39.44 -3.60 4.46
CA ILE A 192 -40.56 -2.79 3.96
C ILE A 192 -40.57 -1.46 4.73
N ASP A 193 -40.27 -0.36 4.05
CA ASP A 193 -40.34 0.99 4.62
C ASP A 193 -41.80 1.47 4.62
N GLY A 194 -42.52 1.12 5.67
CA GLY A 194 -43.92 1.52 5.87
C GLY A 194 -44.08 2.93 6.45
N GLU A 195 -45.24 3.53 6.23
CA GLU A 195 -45.56 4.86 6.77
C GLU A 195 -45.98 4.83 8.26
N GLU A 196 -46.23 3.65 8.83
CA GLU A 196 -46.70 3.51 10.22
C GLU A 196 -45.55 3.33 11.22
N TYR A 197 -45.48 4.23 12.19
CA TYR A 197 -44.42 4.29 13.19
C TYR A 197 -44.95 4.05 14.60
N THR A 198 -44.16 3.36 15.41
CA THR A 198 -44.37 3.18 16.84
C THR A 198 -43.38 4.03 17.62
N ILE A 199 -43.87 4.77 18.62
CA ILE A 199 -43.03 5.37 19.65
C ILE A 199 -42.81 4.33 20.75
N VAL A 200 -41.57 4.17 21.20
CA VAL A 200 -41.21 3.38 22.36
C VAL A 200 -40.63 4.32 23.40
N LEU A 201 -41.22 4.35 24.57
CA LEU A 201 -40.79 5.17 25.70
C LEU A 201 -40.21 4.24 26.77
N ASP A 202 -38.89 4.17 26.86
CA ASP A 202 -38.21 3.51 27.97
C ASP A 202 -37.92 4.53 29.07
N MET A 203 -38.80 4.58 30.07
CA MET A 203 -38.66 5.50 31.19
C MET A 203 -37.81 4.87 32.29
N GLY A 204 -36.54 5.28 32.33
CA GLY A 204 -35.60 4.92 33.36
C GLY A 204 -35.71 5.77 34.64
N THR A 205 -34.67 5.69 35.45
CA THR A 205 -34.56 6.42 36.73
C THR A 205 -34.30 7.91 36.50
N ASP A 206 -33.32 8.26 35.68
CA ASP A 206 -32.93 9.67 35.47
C ASP A 206 -33.23 10.18 34.06
N ASN A 207 -33.37 9.28 33.09
CA ASN A 207 -33.60 9.61 31.69
C ASN A 207 -34.69 8.71 31.11
N THR A 208 -35.33 9.20 30.05
CA THR A 208 -36.23 8.43 29.20
C THR A 208 -35.63 8.34 27.81
N THR A 209 -35.48 7.13 27.28
CA THR A 209 -35.17 6.93 25.87
C THR A 209 -36.47 6.92 25.08
N LEU A 210 -36.59 7.84 24.12
CA LEU A 210 -37.67 7.88 23.16
C LEU A 210 -37.12 7.37 21.82
N LEU A 211 -37.62 6.22 21.40
CA LEU A 211 -37.33 5.59 20.12
C LEU A 211 -38.57 5.71 19.22
N ILE A 212 -38.40 6.06 17.95
CA ILE A 212 -39.46 6.01 16.94
C ILE A 212 -38.98 5.09 15.81
N THR A 213 -39.79 4.10 15.45
CA THR A 213 -39.42 3.12 14.41
C THR A 213 -40.64 2.53 13.71
N ASN A 214 -40.46 2.12 12.46
CA ASN A 214 -41.39 1.32 11.65
C ASN A 214 -40.84 -0.09 11.38
N GLY A 215 -39.76 -0.51 12.06
CA GLY A 215 -39.06 -1.77 11.81
C GLY A 215 -37.84 -1.66 10.89
N VAL A 216 -37.72 -0.56 10.15
CA VAL A 216 -36.57 -0.26 9.28
C VAL A 216 -35.86 1.00 9.77
N LYS A 217 -36.56 2.13 9.80
CA LYS A 217 -36.04 3.42 10.24
C LYS A 217 -35.92 3.47 11.76
N ILE A 218 -34.89 4.16 12.23
CA ILE A 218 -34.59 4.30 13.65
C ILE A 218 -34.40 5.79 13.95
N TRP A 219 -35.19 6.34 14.86
CA TRP A 219 -34.96 7.68 15.41
C TRP A 219 -34.89 7.61 16.92
N ILE A 220 -33.82 8.14 17.51
CA ILE A 220 -33.55 8.06 18.95
C ILE A 220 -33.39 9.47 19.50
N ARG A 221 -34.10 9.77 20.59
CA ARG A 221 -33.89 10.97 21.41
C ARG A 221 -33.87 10.58 22.88
N ASN A 222 -32.88 11.09 23.61
CA ASN A 222 -32.85 10.99 25.06
C ASN A 222 -33.53 12.23 25.66
N VAL A 223 -34.54 12.00 26.50
CA VAL A 223 -35.20 13.03 27.30
C VAL A 223 -34.61 12.97 28.72
N PRO A 224 -34.01 14.06 29.24
CA PRO A 224 -33.38 14.09 30.57
C PRO A 224 -34.45 14.21 31.67
N LEU A 225 -35.41 13.31 31.66
CA LEU A 225 -36.49 13.19 32.63
C LEU A 225 -36.75 11.70 32.88
N GLY A 226 -36.81 11.31 34.14
CA GLY A 226 -37.05 9.92 34.57
C GLY A 226 -37.70 9.87 35.96
N GLY A 227 -37.84 8.67 36.51
CA GLY A 227 -38.49 8.41 37.80
C GLY A 227 -37.98 9.25 38.99
N ASN A 228 -36.71 9.61 39.05
CA ASN A 228 -36.11 10.44 40.11
C ASN A 228 -36.67 11.87 40.12
N HIS A 229 -37.14 12.38 38.98
CA HIS A 229 -37.72 13.73 38.90
C HIS A 229 -39.04 13.78 39.68
N PHE A 230 -39.85 12.73 39.58
CA PHE A 230 -41.07 12.54 40.38
C PHE A 230 -40.75 12.41 41.87
N THR A 231 -39.71 11.65 42.22
CA THR A 231 -39.25 11.51 43.61
C THR A 231 -38.82 12.85 44.18
N ARG A 232 -38.02 13.62 43.43
CA ARG A 232 -37.56 14.95 43.84
C ARG A 232 -38.72 15.94 44.00
N ALA A 233 -39.75 15.88 43.14
CA ALA A 233 -40.95 16.69 43.31
C ALA A 233 -41.66 16.42 44.65
N LEU A 234 -41.79 15.15 45.04
CA LEU A 234 -42.35 14.78 46.35
C LEU A 234 -41.45 15.22 47.52
N THR A 235 -40.12 15.11 47.38
CA THR A 235 -39.21 15.61 48.43
C THR A 235 -39.39 17.11 48.66
N LYS A 236 -39.60 17.89 47.59
CA LYS A 236 -39.74 19.35 47.64
C LYS A 236 -41.09 19.77 48.20
N ASP A 237 -42.19 19.23 47.66
CA ASP A 237 -43.54 19.66 48.00
C ASP A 237 -44.00 19.11 49.36
N MET A 238 -43.67 17.84 49.66
CA MET A 238 -44.09 17.16 50.88
C MET A 238 -43.01 17.14 51.98
N LYS A 239 -41.85 17.76 51.73
CA LYS A 239 -40.71 17.86 52.69
C LYS A 239 -40.25 16.49 53.22
N LEU A 240 -40.21 15.48 52.35
CA LEU A 240 -39.81 14.11 52.67
C LEU A 240 -38.33 13.89 52.33
N THR A 241 -37.69 12.95 53.04
CA THR A 241 -36.40 12.38 52.62
C THR A 241 -36.57 11.62 51.30
N PHE A 242 -35.51 11.50 50.49
CA PHE A 242 -35.55 10.80 49.21
C PHE A 242 -36.13 9.38 49.31
N SER A 243 -35.67 8.56 50.27
CA SER A 243 -36.18 7.19 50.48
C SER A 243 -37.68 7.15 50.78
N LYS A 244 -38.18 8.02 51.67
CA LYS A 244 -39.62 8.14 51.95
C LYS A 244 -40.42 8.61 50.73
N ALA A 245 -39.89 9.57 49.97
CA ALA A 245 -40.52 10.05 48.75
C ALA A 245 -40.58 8.96 47.66
N GLU A 246 -39.52 8.15 47.52
CA GLU A 246 -39.48 7.03 46.58
C GLU A 246 -40.52 5.97 46.95
N HIS A 247 -40.55 5.58 48.22
CA HIS A 247 -41.54 4.64 48.74
C HIS A 247 -42.98 5.15 48.51
N LEU A 248 -43.21 6.46 48.74
CA LEU A 248 -44.51 7.09 48.51
C LEU A 248 -44.87 7.14 47.02
N LYS A 249 -43.92 7.42 46.13
CA LYS A 249 -44.09 7.40 44.67
C LYS A 249 -44.50 6.00 44.19
N CYS A 250 -43.78 4.97 44.60
CA CYS A 250 -44.05 3.59 44.22
C CYS A 250 -45.41 3.08 44.74
N ASN A 251 -45.88 3.64 45.86
CA ASN A 251 -47.14 3.26 46.51
C ASN A 251 -48.19 4.39 46.48
N ALA A 252 -48.16 5.26 45.46
CA ALA A 252 -48.96 6.48 45.42
C ALA A 252 -50.48 6.27 45.61
N THR A 253 -51.02 5.16 45.09
CA THR A 253 -52.45 4.81 45.22
C THR A 253 -52.85 4.34 46.61
N ARG A 254 -51.88 3.89 47.41
CA ARG A 254 -52.06 3.42 48.81
C ARG A 254 -51.66 4.48 49.83
N ALA A 255 -51.29 5.68 49.38
CA ALA A 255 -50.93 6.79 50.25
C ALA A 255 -52.14 7.23 51.11
N PRO A 256 -51.91 7.79 52.32
CA PRO A 256 -52.98 8.36 53.14
C PRO A 256 -53.77 9.47 52.42
N ASP A 257 -53.09 10.27 51.59
CA ASP A 257 -53.71 11.27 50.72
C ASP A 257 -53.16 11.15 49.29
N PRO A 258 -53.76 10.29 48.45
CA PRO A 258 -53.33 10.13 47.06
C PRO A 258 -53.49 11.42 46.25
N ARG A 259 -54.48 12.27 46.56
CA ARG A 259 -54.74 13.51 45.80
C ARG A 259 -53.60 14.51 45.99
N ALA A 260 -53.10 14.66 47.22
CA ALA A 260 -51.92 15.49 47.47
C ALA A 260 -50.69 14.96 46.73
N VAL A 261 -50.46 13.64 46.73
CA VAL A 261 -49.34 13.02 45.99
C VAL A 261 -49.44 13.35 44.49
N PHE A 262 -50.60 13.11 43.87
CA PHE A 262 -50.79 13.41 42.45
C PHE A 262 -50.68 14.90 42.12
N LYS A 263 -51.11 15.79 43.03
CA LYS A 263 -50.93 17.24 42.89
C LYS A 263 -49.44 17.62 42.87
N ALA A 264 -48.64 17.03 43.76
CA ALA A 264 -47.20 17.25 43.83
C ALA A 264 -46.46 16.71 42.59
N LEU A 265 -46.93 15.60 42.02
CA LEU A 265 -46.35 14.99 40.82
C LEU A 265 -46.77 15.69 39.51
N ARG A 266 -47.89 16.41 39.51
CA ARG A 266 -48.49 16.99 38.29
C ARG A 266 -47.53 17.83 37.45
N PRO A 267 -46.69 18.73 38.01
CA PRO A 267 -45.75 19.51 37.21
C PRO A 267 -44.78 18.63 36.41
N VAL A 268 -44.29 17.54 37.01
CA VAL A 268 -43.35 16.62 36.33
C VAL A 268 -44.06 15.83 35.24
N PHE A 269 -45.34 15.48 35.43
CA PHE A 269 -46.16 14.89 34.38
C PHE A 269 -46.35 15.85 33.19
N ASP A 270 -46.65 17.12 33.46
CA ASP A 270 -46.82 18.15 32.43
C ASP A 270 -45.51 18.38 31.65
N ASP A 271 -44.36 18.43 32.35
CA ASP A 271 -43.03 18.54 31.73
C ASP A 271 -42.70 17.33 30.85
N TYR A 272 -43.01 16.12 31.32
CA TYR A 272 -42.76 14.88 30.58
C TYR A 272 -43.58 14.82 29.29
N VAL A 273 -44.87 15.13 29.35
CA VAL A 273 -45.74 15.23 28.18
C VAL A 273 -45.23 16.27 27.20
N SER A 274 -44.83 17.44 27.70
CA SER A 274 -44.34 18.54 26.87
C SER A 274 -43.09 18.13 26.09
N GLU A 275 -42.16 17.40 26.72
CA GLU A 275 -40.95 16.89 26.04
C GLU A 275 -41.25 15.78 25.04
N ILE A 276 -42.22 14.91 25.30
CA ILE A 276 -42.69 13.91 24.34
C ILE A 276 -43.32 14.60 23.13
N GLN A 277 -44.25 15.54 23.33
CA GLN A 277 -44.90 16.29 22.25
C GLN A 277 -43.89 17.09 21.41
N ARG A 278 -42.87 17.69 22.04
CA ARG A 278 -41.77 18.36 21.34
C ARG A 278 -40.99 17.37 20.45
N SER A 279 -40.72 16.17 20.95
CA SER A 279 -40.03 15.12 20.19
C SER A 279 -40.83 14.69 18.96
N ILE A 280 -42.13 14.46 19.17
CA ILE A 280 -43.07 14.07 18.11
C ILE A 280 -43.15 15.17 17.05
N GLY A 281 -43.30 16.43 17.47
CA GLY A 281 -43.36 17.57 16.56
C GLY A 281 -42.09 17.72 15.73
N TYR A 282 -40.91 17.53 16.32
CA TYR A 282 -39.65 17.52 15.58
C TYR A 282 -39.59 16.37 14.57
N PHE A 283 -39.89 15.14 15.00
CA PHE A 283 -39.87 13.98 14.12
C PHE A 283 -40.82 14.13 12.93
N ALA A 284 -42.06 14.55 13.18
CA ALA A 284 -43.07 14.80 12.14
C ALA A 284 -42.68 15.94 11.18
N SER A 285 -41.91 16.93 11.65
CA SER A 285 -41.43 18.02 10.78
C SER A 285 -40.37 17.56 9.76
N VAL A 286 -39.57 16.56 10.13
CA VAL A 286 -38.51 15.97 9.29
C VAL A 286 -39.07 14.84 8.43
N ASN A 287 -39.98 14.04 8.96
CA ASN A 287 -40.59 12.87 8.30
C ASN A 287 -42.08 13.13 8.07
N ARG A 288 -42.40 13.91 7.03
CA ARG A 288 -43.77 14.40 6.78
C ARG A 288 -44.78 13.30 6.44
N GLU A 289 -44.31 12.19 5.89
CA GLU A 289 -45.13 11.04 5.50
C GLU A 289 -45.30 10.03 6.65
N ALA A 290 -44.57 10.20 7.75
CA ALA A 290 -44.63 9.28 8.88
C ALA A 290 -45.91 9.49 9.70
N LYS A 291 -46.70 8.42 9.85
CA LYS A 291 -47.88 8.34 10.69
C LYS A 291 -47.55 7.55 11.95
N ILE A 292 -47.58 8.22 13.10
CA ILE A 292 -47.38 7.55 14.39
C ILE A 292 -48.70 6.92 14.83
N VAL A 293 -48.72 5.60 15.00
CA VAL A 293 -49.94 4.83 15.31
C VAL A 293 -50.08 4.47 16.78
N LYS A 294 -48.97 4.19 17.46
CA LYS A 294 -49.00 3.72 18.86
C LYS A 294 -47.78 4.19 19.67
N VAL A 295 -47.96 4.24 20.99
CA VAL A 295 -46.94 4.49 21.99
C VAL A 295 -46.83 3.29 22.91
N LEU A 296 -45.67 2.64 22.91
CA LEU A 296 -45.35 1.51 23.78
C LEU A 296 -44.46 1.98 24.94
N GLY A 297 -44.97 1.87 26.15
CA GLY A 297 -44.26 2.16 27.39
C GLY A 297 -43.50 0.96 27.94
N VAL A 298 -42.21 1.15 28.21
CA VAL A 298 -41.34 0.19 28.90
C VAL A 298 -40.49 0.90 29.97
N GLY A 299 -39.73 0.14 30.74
CA GLY A 299 -38.94 0.65 31.86
C GLY A 299 -39.74 0.80 33.15
N ASN A 300 -39.04 0.79 34.29
CA ASN A 300 -39.67 0.83 35.61
C ASN A 300 -40.45 2.12 35.88
N GLY A 301 -40.15 3.23 35.18
CA GLY A 301 -40.91 4.46 35.28
C GLY A 301 -42.38 4.32 34.86
N PHE A 302 -42.68 3.40 33.93
CA PHE A 302 -44.04 3.10 33.49
C PHE A 302 -44.88 2.34 34.52
N LYS A 303 -44.29 1.90 35.63
CA LYS A 303 -45.05 1.41 36.80
C LYS A 303 -45.70 2.53 37.62
N LEU A 304 -45.34 3.80 37.37
CA LEU A 304 -45.92 4.93 38.07
C LEU A 304 -47.44 4.99 37.85
N ALA A 305 -48.19 4.94 38.94
CA ALA A 305 -49.64 4.97 38.89
C ALA A 305 -50.15 6.21 38.14
N GLY A 306 -51.08 6.02 37.22
CA GLY A 306 -51.69 7.10 36.45
C GLY A 306 -50.88 7.60 35.25
N LEU A 307 -49.60 7.24 35.09
CA LEU A 307 -48.77 7.72 33.98
C LEU A 307 -49.34 7.35 32.60
N GLN A 308 -49.67 6.08 32.39
CA GLN A 308 -50.25 5.60 31.12
C GLN A 308 -51.54 6.38 30.77
N LYS A 309 -52.45 6.53 31.74
CA LYS A 309 -53.69 7.30 31.55
C LYS A 309 -53.43 8.77 31.25
N PHE A 310 -52.43 9.35 31.90
CA PHE A 310 -52.04 10.75 31.69
C PHE A 310 -51.47 11.00 30.29
N LEU A 311 -50.62 10.09 29.82
CA LEU A 311 -50.11 10.10 28.44
C LEU A 311 -51.25 9.92 27.44
N GLN A 312 -52.14 8.94 27.65
CA GLN A 312 -53.28 8.69 26.78
C GLN A 312 -54.20 9.92 26.61
N GLN A 313 -54.42 10.67 27.70
CA GLN A 313 -55.24 11.90 27.67
C GLN A 313 -54.57 13.05 26.91
N SER A 314 -53.24 13.11 26.96
CA SER A 314 -52.43 14.18 26.35
C SER A 314 -52.05 13.90 24.90
N LEU A 315 -51.92 12.63 24.52
CA LEU A 315 -51.49 12.14 23.21
C LEU A 315 -52.67 11.59 22.39
N ARG A 316 -53.86 12.20 22.51
CA ARG A 316 -55.19 11.70 22.12
C ARG A 316 -55.31 10.92 20.80
N ASP A 317 -54.45 11.20 19.83
CA ASP A 317 -54.45 10.59 18.50
C ASP A 317 -53.68 9.26 18.42
N MET A 318 -53.06 8.81 19.52
CA MET A 318 -52.26 7.58 19.60
C MET A 318 -52.70 6.72 20.78
N GLU A 319 -52.69 5.40 20.58
CA GLU A 319 -52.92 4.43 21.64
C GLU A 319 -51.67 4.29 22.52
N VAL A 320 -51.82 4.41 23.84
CA VAL A 320 -50.72 4.32 24.81
C VAL A 320 -50.84 3.02 25.59
N GLU A 321 -49.99 2.07 25.24
CA GLU A 321 -49.89 0.75 25.84
C GLU A 321 -48.60 0.61 26.65
N ARG A 322 -48.50 -0.46 27.42
CA ARG A 322 -47.27 -0.88 28.09
C ARG A 322 -47.07 -2.37 27.86
N THR A 323 -45.83 -2.83 27.83
CA THR A 323 -45.56 -4.25 27.65
C THR A 323 -46.03 -5.06 28.86
N GLU A 324 -47.00 -5.95 28.64
CA GLU A 324 -47.51 -6.87 29.69
C GLU A 324 -46.91 -8.28 29.58
N THR A 325 -46.43 -8.67 28.40
CA THR A 325 -45.72 -9.93 28.16
C THR A 325 -44.76 -9.79 26.98
N LEU A 326 -43.85 -10.76 26.83
CA LEU A 326 -43.09 -10.98 25.60
C LEU A 326 -43.96 -11.80 24.64
N GLN A 327 -44.25 -11.26 23.46
CA GLN A 327 -45.20 -11.84 22.51
C GLN A 327 -44.57 -12.94 21.64
N ALA A 328 -43.26 -12.82 21.34
CA ALA A 328 -42.54 -13.75 20.46
C ALA A 328 -41.71 -14.78 21.24
N ALA A 329 -41.53 -14.60 22.56
CA ALA A 329 -40.85 -15.57 23.40
C ALA A 329 -41.81 -16.66 23.90
N ILE A 330 -41.32 -17.88 24.02
CA ILE A 330 -42.02 -18.98 24.69
C ILE A 330 -41.20 -19.49 25.88
N GLY A 331 -41.85 -20.07 26.89
CA GLY A 331 -41.15 -20.55 28.08
C GLY A 331 -41.94 -20.25 29.35
N GLU A 332 -42.97 -21.06 29.61
CA GLU A 332 -43.93 -20.83 30.70
C GLU A 332 -43.28 -20.66 32.07
N LYS A 333 -42.17 -21.37 32.34
CA LYS A 333 -41.44 -21.27 33.60
C LYS A 333 -40.95 -19.84 33.87
N VAL A 334 -40.47 -19.14 32.85
CA VAL A 334 -40.00 -17.75 32.96
C VAL A 334 -41.18 -16.80 32.87
N LEU A 335 -42.00 -16.94 31.83
CA LEU A 335 -43.07 -16.00 31.53
C LEU A 335 -44.14 -15.96 32.62
N ASN A 336 -44.41 -17.06 33.34
CA ASN A 336 -45.40 -17.08 34.42
C ASN A 336 -44.81 -16.83 35.81
N ALA A 337 -43.51 -16.61 35.93
CA ALA A 337 -42.89 -16.38 37.23
C ALA A 337 -43.25 -15.00 37.80
N SER A 338 -43.71 -14.93 39.05
CA SER A 338 -44.17 -13.68 39.69
C SER A 338 -43.12 -12.58 39.62
N MET A 339 -41.86 -12.87 39.94
CA MET A 339 -40.78 -11.87 39.92
C MET A 339 -40.52 -11.34 38.49
N PHE A 340 -40.69 -12.17 37.47
CA PHE A 340 -40.56 -11.77 36.07
C PHE A 340 -41.72 -10.86 35.67
N GLN A 341 -42.97 -11.28 35.91
CA GLN A 341 -44.19 -10.52 35.62
C GLN A 341 -44.21 -9.15 36.33
N ASP A 342 -43.83 -9.12 37.61
CA ASP A 342 -43.74 -7.88 38.38
C ASP A 342 -42.71 -6.90 37.80
N ASN A 343 -41.75 -7.37 37.00
CA ASN A 343 -40.65 -6.60 36.42
C ASN A 343 -40.57 -6.65 34.89
N ILE A 344 -41.63 -7.10 34.22
CA ILE A 344 -41.66 -7.34 32.75
C ILE A 344 -41.17 -6.13 31.95
N LEU A 345 -41.58 -4.93 32.36
CA LEU A 345 -41.22 -3.67 31.70
C LEU A 345 -39.70 -3.41 31.66
N THR A 346 -38.91 -4.05 32.52
CA THR A 346 -37.44 -3.86 32.58
C THR A 346 -36.66 -4.82 31.69
N PHE A 347 -37.30 -5.85 31.14
CA PHE A 347 -36.62 -6.88 30.37
C PHE A 347 -36.57 -6.58 28.87
N ALA A 348 -37.18 -5.48 28.40
CA ALA A 348 -37.16 -5.08 26.99
C ALA A 348 -35.72 -4.95 26.44
N VAL A 349 -34.84 -4.23 27.15
CA VAL A 349 -33.43 -4.07 26.75
C VAL A 349 -32.65 -5.39 26.85
N PRO A 350 -32.63 -6.11 28.00
CA PRO A 350 -32.03 -7.45 28.09
C PRO A 350 -32.48 -8.42 26.98
N TYR A 351 -33.77 -8.45 26.67
CA TYR A 351 -34.32 -9.31 25.64
C TYR A 351 -33.78 -8.96 24.25
N GLY A 352 -33.80 -7.67 23.88
CA GLY A 352 -33.25 -7.21 22.61
C GLY A 352 -31.73 -7.39 22.46
N LEU A 353 -30.98 -7.35 23.57
CA LEU A 353 -29.54 -7.72 23.59
C LEU A 353 -29.34 -9.19 23.26
N ALA A 354 -30.09 -10.07 23.93
CA ALA A 354 -29.99 -11.51 23.72
C ALA A 354 -30.40 -11.91 22.29
N LEU A 355 -31.47 -11.31 21.75
CA LEU A 355 -31.88 -11.49 20.36
C LEU A 355 -30.76 -11.11 19.37
N GLN A 356 -30.07 -10.00 19.62
CA GLN A 356 -28.96 -9.57 18.77
C GLN A 356 -27.77 -10.54 18.82
N ALA A 357 -27.39 -11.01 20.00
CA ALA A 357 -26.28 -11.96 20.15
C ALA A 357 -26.61 -13.38 19.63
N MET A 358 -27.89 -13.69 19.45
CA MET A 358 -28.39 -14.86 18.69
C MET A 358 -28.48 -14.62 17.18
N GLU A 359 -28.17 -13.41 16.70
CA GLU A 359 -28.21 -13.04 15.27
C GLU A 359 -29.63 -13.05 14.67
N LEU A 360 -30.66 -12.83 15.49
CA LEU A 360 -32.08 -12.82 15.06
C LEU A 360 -32.60 -11.42 14.68
N THR A 361 -31.75 -10.40 14.72
CA THR A 361 -32.11 -8.99 14.52
C THR A 361 -31.26 -8.38 13.42
N ARG A 362 -31.79 -7.39 12.70
CA ARG A 362 -31.09 -6.69 11.61
C ARG A 362 -29.92 -5.80 12.07
N VAL A 363 -29.89 -5.44 13.36
CA VAL A 363 -28.77 -4.68 13.94
C VAL A 363 -27.65 -5.64 14.29
N HIS A 364 -26.44 -5.41 13.76
CA HIS A 364 -25.26 -6.23 14.01
C HIS A 364 -24.10 -5.47 14.65
N THR A 365 -24.28 -4.18 14.95
CA THR A 365 -23.23 -3.33 15.50
C THR A 365 -22.79 -3.77 16.90
N THR A 366 -21.53 -3.51 17.22
CA THR A 366 -21.05 -3.68 18.59
C THR A 366 -20.06 -2.61 19.01
N LEU A 367 -20.17 -2.18 20.27
CA LEU A 367 -19.19 -1.34 20.93
C LEU A 367 -18.20 -2.17 21.78
N LEU A 368 -18.09 -3.48 21.52
CA LEU A 368 -17.07 -4.30 22.16
C LEU A 368 -15.68 -3.88 21.64
N PRO A 369 -14.73 -3.49 22.52
CA PRO A 369 -13.39 -3.13 22.09
C PRO A 369 -12.74 -4.25 21.28
N ARG A 370 -12.12 -3.90 20.15
CA ARG A 370 -11.52 -4.87 19.22
C ARG A 370 -10.40 -5.67 19.87
N GLU A 371 -9.72 -5.11 20.86
CA GLU A 371 -8.65 -5.75 21.62
C GLU A 371 -9.19 -6.92 22.44
N ILE A 372 -10.36 -6.74 23.06
CA ILE A 372 -11.05 -7.79 23.83
C ILE A 372 -11.57 -8.88 22.89
N ALA A 373 -12.23 -8.48 21.79
CA ALA A 373 -12.73 -9.42 20.78
C ALA A 373 -11.58 -10.26 20.17
N THR A 374 -10.45 -9.61 19.85
CA THR A 374 -9.26 -10.28 19.29
C THR A 374 -8.60 -11.20 20.31
N ALA A 375 -8.39 -10.75 21.55
CA ALA A 375 -7.83 -11.58 22.62
C ALA A 375 -8.68 -12.85 22.86
N ARG A 376 -10.01 -12.71 22.79
CA ARG A 376 -10.94 -13.82 22.92
C ARG A 376 -10.87 -14.80 21.76
N THR A 377 -10.88 -14.32 20.51
CA THR A 377 -10.74 -15.21 19.34
C THR A 377 -9.40 -15.96 19.37
N ILE A 378 -8.32 -15.33 19.83
CA ILE A 378 -7.03 -15.97 20.08
C ILE A 378 -7.17 -17.05 21.16
N ARG A 379 -7.79 -16.75 22.31
CA ARG A 379 -8.01 -17.72 23.40
C ARG A 379 -8.81 -18.94 22.93
N LYS A 380 -9.89 -18.73 22.17
CA LYS A 380 -10.72 -19.80 21.60
C LYS A 380 -9.96 -20.69 20.62
N LYS A 381 -9.04 -20.11 19.84
CA LYS A 381 -8.22 -20.85 18.86
C LYS A 381 -6.93 -21.45 19.43
N LYS A 382 -6.49 -21.01 20.61
CA LYS A 382 -5.22 -21.46 21.23
C LYS A 382 -5.14 -22.99 21.42
N PRO A 383 -6.18 -23.70 21.90
CA PRO A 383 -6.11 -25.17 22.01
C PRO A 383 -5.91 -25.84 20.64
N TRP A 384 -6.62 -25.38 19.61
CA TRP A 384 -6.47 -25.89 18.24
C TRP A 384 -5.11 -25.60 17.64
N ALA A 385 -4.54 -24.42 17.92
CA ALA A 385 -3.17 -24.09 17.52
C ALA A 385 -2.15 -25.02 18.18
N VAL A 386 -2.33 -25.35 19.48
CA VAL A 386 -1.47 -26.30 20.20
C VAL A 386 -1.61 -27.71 19.61
N VAL A 387 -2.83 -28.17 19.30
CA VAL A 387 -3.06 -29.46 18.64
C VAL A 387 -2.39 -29.51 17.27
N ALA A 388 -2.57 -28.48 16.44
CA ALA A 388 -1.93 -28.40 15.13
C ALA A 388 -0.40 -28.41 15.22
N ALA A 389 0.19 -27.64 16.14
CA ALA A 389 1.63 -27.64 16.39
C ALA A 389 2.13 -29.01 16.87
N SER A 390 1.36 -29.69 17.73
CA SER A 390 1.71 -31.03 18.24
C SER A 390 1.67 -32.08 17.12
N LEU A 391 0.68 -32.02 16.23
CA LEU A 391 0.59 -32.90 15.06
C LEU A 391 1.72 -32.66 14.07
N LEU A 392 2.11 -31.40 13.84
CA LEU A 392 3.27 -31.06 13.00
C LEU A 392 4.56 -31.61 13.61
N LEU A 393 4.78 -31.43 14.92
CA LEU A 393 5.94 -31.98 15.62
C LEU A 393 5.96 -33.51 15.60
N ALA A 394 4.81 -34.17 15.77
CA ALA A 394 4.69 -35.61 15.65
C ALA A 394 5.02 -36.09 14.23
N GLY A 395 4.53 -35.41 13.20
CA GLY A 395 4.85 -35.70 11.80
C GLY A 395 6.35 -35.56 11.51
N LEU A 396 6.98 -34.50 12.01
CA LEU A 396 8.43 -34.31 11.89
C LEU A 396 9.20 -35.39 12.66
N ALA A 397 8.76 -35.77 13.86
CA ALA A 397 9.39 -36.83 14.63
C ALA A 397 9.29 -38.20 13.90
N ILE A 398 8.14 -38.50 13.28
CA ILE A 398 7.95 -39.71 12.47
C ILE A 398 8.90 -39.73 11.25
N ASP A 399 9.20 -38.58 10.64
CA ASP A 399 10.16 -38.52 9.52
C ASP A 399 11.62 -38.63 9.99
N VAL A 400 11.97 -37.90 11.05
CA VAL A 400 13.37 -37.76 11.51
C VAL A 400 13.85 -38.97 12.29
N LEU A 401 13.02 -39.57 13.16
CA LEU A 401 13.46 -40.66 14.03
C LEU A 401 13.89 -41.93 13.27
N PRO A 402 13.13 -42.44 12.27
CA PRO A 402 13.56 -43.58 11.48
C PRO A 402 14.84 -43.31 10.69
N ARG A 403 14.97 -42.10 10.10
CA ARG A 403 16.19 -41.69 9.39
C ARG A 403 17.40 -41.66 10.32
N GLY A 404 17.24 -41.14 11.53
CA GLY A 404 18.27 -41.16 12.57
C GLY A 404 18.65 -42.58 13.01
N CYS A 405 17.67 -43.47 13.17
CA CYS A 405 17.92 -44.88 13.50
C CYS A 405 18.66 -45.61 12.37
N VAL A 406 18.26 -45.37 11.12
CA VAL A 406 18.94 -45.93 9.93
C VAL A 406 20.37 -45.42 9.88
N ASP A 407 20.62 -44.11 9.92
CA ASP A 407 21.97 -43.52 9.92
C ASP A 407 22.84 -44.10 11.06
N HIS A 408 22.27 -44.29 12.26
CA HIS A 408 22.99 -44.94 13.36
C HIS A 408 23.34 -46.41 13.07
N SER A 409 22.44 -47.18 12.45
CA SER A 409 22.63 -48.60 12.17
C SER A 409 23.69 -48.90 11.09
N VAL A 410 23.90 -47.98 10.13
CA VAL A 410 24.89 -48.14 9.04
C VAL A 410 26.23 -47.46 9.29
N ARG A 411 26.37 -46.69 10.38
CA ARG A 411 27.63 -46.04 10.76
C ARG A 411 28.62 -47.05 11.35
N ASN A 412 29.40 -47.69 10.49
CA ASN A 412 30.59 -48.44 10.92
C ASN A 412 31.69 -47.44 11.33
N PRO A 413 32.13 -47.41 12.62
CA PRO A 413 33.11 -46.45 13.10
C PRO A 413 34.45 -46.48 12.33
N ALA A 414 34.86 -47.66 11.86
CA ALA A 414 36.09 -47.84 11.09
C ALA A 414 35.99 -47.21 9.68
N VAL A 415 34.82 -47.33 9.04
CA VAL A 415 34.56 -46.74 7.71
C VAL A 415 34.50 -45.22 7.80
N MET A 416 33.88 -44.68 8.87
CA MET A 416 33.85 -43.24 9.12
C MET A 416 35.23 -42.65 9.41
N ALA A 417 36.09 -43.38 10.14
CA ALA A 417 37.48 -42.96 10.36
C ALA A 417 38.29 -43.00 9.06
N ALA A 418 38.10 -44.02 8.21
CA ALA A 418 38.73 -44.11 6.91
C ALA A 418 38.27 -43.01 5.94
N ALA A 419 36.98 -42.68 5.91
CA ALA A 419 36.42 -41.59 5.10
C ALA A 419 36.98 -40.22 5.52
N LYS A 420 37.06 -39.95 6.84
CA LYS A 420 37.74 -38.73 7.33
C LYS A 420 39.23 -38.70 6.96
N GLY A 421 39.88 -39.86 6.94
CA GLY A 421 41.24 -40.02 6.45
C GLY A 421 41.37 -39.68 4.96
N SER A 422 40.47 -40.19 4.11
CA SER A 422 40.47 -39.88 2.68
C SER A 422 40.17 -38.41 2.39
N ASP A 423 39.22 -37.80 3.12
CA ASP A 423 38.90 -36.38 2.95
C ASP A 423 40.09 -35.48 3.28
N LYS A 424 40.86 -35.84 4.30
CA LYS A 424 42.11 -35.14 4.64
C LYS A 424 43.14 -35.25 3.51
N VAL A 425 43.34 -36.45 2.95
CA VAL A 425 44.28 -36.67 1.83
C VAL A 425 43.82 -35.92 0.57
N VAL A 426 42.51 -35.89 0.28
CA VAL A 426 41.94 -35.12 -0.83
C VAL A 426 42.12 -33.62 -0.59
N GLY A 427 41.93 -33.15 0.63
CA GLY A 427 42.22 -31.77 1.04
C GLY A 427 43.68 -31.39 0.78
N ASP A 428 44.62 -32.22 1.25
CA ASP A 428 46.06 -32.02 1.06
C ASP A 428 46.44 -32.03 -0.43
N PHE A 429 45.85 -32.93 -1.21
CA PHE A 429 46.05 -32.99 -2.67
C PHE A 429 45.55 -31.72 -3.36
N ASN A 430 44.33 -31.28 -3.05
CA ASN A 430 43.74 -30.07 -3.66
C ASN A 430 44.54 -28.82 -3.30
N GLN A 431 45.02 -28.72 -2.06
CA GLN A 431 45.88 -27.61 -1.64
C GLN A 431 47.23 -27.63 -2.35
N THR A 432 47.85 -28.81 -2.48
CA THR A 432 49.12 -28.97 -3.21
C THR A 432 48.95 -28.62 -4.69
N LYS A 433 47.85 -29.07 -5.32
CA LYS A 433 47.52 -28.73 -6.70
C LYS A 433 47.31 -27.24 -6.90
N SER A 434 46.56 -26.59 -6.01
CA SER A 434 46.35 -25.13 -6.04
C SER A 434 47.68 -24.38 -5.93
N ASN A 435 48.59 -24.82 -5.06
CA ASN A 435 49.91 -24.21 -4.92
C ASN A 435 50.76 -24.40 -6.18
N PHE A 436 50.74 -25.59 -6.78
CA PHE A 436 51.43 -25.88 -8.03
C PHE A 436 50.91 -25.01 -9.18
N ASP A 437 49.59 -24.93 -9.35
CA ASP A 437 48.95 -24.12 -10.39
C ASP A 437 49.29 -22.63 -10.21
N GLY A 438 49.31 -22.14 -8.95
CA GLY A 438 49.76 -20.79 -8.63
C GLY A 438 51.21 -20.50 -9.03
N GLN A 439 52.13 -21.42 -8.73
CA GLN A 439 53.54 -21.31 -9.14
C GLN A 439 53.72 -21.37 -10.66
N LYS A 440 52.96 -22.25 -11.33
CA LYS A 440 52.97 -22.37 -12.79
C LYS A 440 52.51 -21.08 -13.47
N SER A 441 51.45 -20.45 -12.95
CA SER A 441 50.98 -19.16 -13.44
C SER A 441 52.01 -18.04 -13.23
N ALA A 442 52.66 -18.00 -12.06
CA ALA A 442 53.73 -17.02 -11.79
C ALA A 442 54.91 -17.19 -12.76
N PHE A 443 55.36 -18.43 -12.99
CA PHE A 443 56.42 -18.73 -13.95
C PHE A 443 56.05 -18.31 -15.38
N THR A 444 54.82 -18.58 -15.82
CA THR A 444 54.32 -18.20 -17.15
C THR A 444 54.23 -16.66 -17.31
N GLY A 445 53.84 -15.96 -16.24
CA GLY A 445 53.85 -14.51 -16.19
C GLY A 445 55.26 -13.94 -16.39
N GLU A 446 56.27 -14.55 -15.78
CA GLU A 446 57.65 -14.06 -15.89
C GLU A 446 58.30 -14.35 -17.25
N ILE A 447 57.94 -15.48 -17.90
CA ILE A 447 58.29 -15.73 -19.32
C ILE A 447 57.72 -14.60 -20.20
N SER A 448 56.46 -14.22 -19.97
CA SER A 448 55.79 -13.16 -20.74
C SER A 448 56.42 -11.78 -20.47
N ARG A 449 56.86 -11.52 -19.23
CA ARG A 449 57.62 -10.31 -18.87
C ARG A 449 58.99 -10.28 -19.58
N GLN A 450 59.73 -11.40 -19.58
CA GLN A 450 60.99 -11.52 -20.30
C GLN A 450 60.82 -11.28 -21.81
N GLN A 451 59.82 -11.86 -22.45
CA GLN A 451 59.55 -11.62 -23.88
C GLN A 451 59.21 -10.15 -24.17
N THR A 452 58.52 -9.48 -23.25
CA THR A 452 58.20 -8.05 -23.38
C THR A 452 59.44 -7.16 -23.22
N LEU A 453 60.41 -7.57 -22.41
CA LEU A 453 61.70 -6.87 -22.22
C LEU A 453 62.69 -7.15 -23.37
N LEU A 454 62.73 -8.37 -23.89
CA LEU A 454 63.72 -8.82 -24.89
C LEU A 454 63.39 -8.42 -26.33
N GLY A 455 62.13 -8.18 -26.70
CA GLY A 455 61.79 -7.81 -28.08
C GLY A 455 62.18 -6.38 -28.49
N GLY A 456 63.09 -5.70 -27.78
CA GLY A 456 63.40 -4.27 -27.90
C GLY A 456 64.37 -3.87 -29.03
N SER A 457 65.06 -4.82 -29.68
CA SER A 457 66.03 -4.48 -30.74
C SER A 457 65.36 -4.01 -32.03
N ASP A 458 64.24 -4.62 -32.42
CA ASP A 458 63.57 -4.34 -33.71
C ASP A 458 62.52 -3.21 -33.60
N ARG A 459 62.28 -2.69 -32.38
CA ARG A 459 61.23 -1.67 -32.09
C ARG A 459 61.66 -0.23 -32.39
N ARG A 460 62.96 0.09 -32.35
CA ARG A 460 63.44 1.48 -32.48
C ARG A 460 63.11 2.10 -33.83
N ASP A 461 63.10 1.30 -34.89
CA ASP A 461 62.96 1.82 -36.26
C ASP A 461 61.51 1.80 -36.76
N LEU A 462 60.65 0.92 -36.22
CA LEU A 462 59.28 0.70 -36.71
C LEU A 462 58.23 1.65 -36.11
N VAL A 463 58.44 2.11 -34.87
CA VAL A 463 57.49 3.04 -34.21
C VAL A 463 57.40 4.40 -34.93
N PRO A 464 58.53 5.02 -35.36
CA PRO A 464 58.47 6.22 -36.19
C PRO A 464 57.72 6.02 -37.53
N GLU A 465 57.77 4.82 -38.12
CA GLU A 465 57.05 4.52 -39.37
C GLU A 465 55.53 4.53 -39.18
N VAL A 466 55.02 3.95 -38.08
CA VAL A 466 53.59 3.99 -37.77
C VAL A 466 53.11 5.41 -37.49
N PHE A 467 53.89 6.19 -36.73
CA PHE A 467 53.55 7.61 -36.51
C PHE A 467 53.54 8.40 -37.82
N ARG A 468 54.48 8.13 -38.73
CA ARG A 468 54.47 8.72 -40.06
C ARG A 468 53.22 8.32 -40.85
N ALA A 469 52.82 7.05 -40.83
CA ALA A 469 51.60 6.58 -41.49
C ALA A 469 50.35 7.26 -40.92
N ILE A 470 50.18 7.31 -39.60
CA ILE A 470 49.07 8.03 -38.95
C ILE A 470 49.04 9.49 -39.39
N ASN A 471 50.20 10.16 -39.42
CA ASN A 471 50.30 11.56 -39.79
C ASN A 471 49.91 11.84 -41.25
N GLU A 472 50.20 10.91 -42.17
CA GLU A 472 49.78 11.03 -43.57
C GLU A 472 48.31 10.67 -43.80
N CYS A 473 47.68 9.89 -42.91
CA CYS A 473 46.24 9.62 -42.96
C CYS A 473 45.38 10.82 -42.52
N LEU A 474 45.97 11.85 -41.88
CA LEU A 474 45.21 13.03 -41.42
C LEU A 474 44.88 13.97 -42.58
N PRO A 475 43.64 14.51 -42.65
CA PRO A 475 43.27 15.50 -43.65
C PRO A 475 44.07 16.81 -43.47
N ARG A 476 44.39 17.47 -44.58
CA ARG A 476 45.16 18.73 -44.63
C ARG A 476 44.58 19.69 -45.67
N ASP A 477 44.68 20.98 -45.41
CA ASP A 477 44.29 22.03 -46.36
C ASP A 477 45.33 22.15 -47.49
N VAL A 478 44.87 22.21 -48.75
CA VAL A 478 45.71 22.36 -49.95
C VAL A 478 45.37 23.64 -50.74
N GLY A 479 46.37 24.24 -51.40
CA GLY A 479 46.19 25.45 -52.20
C GLY A 479 45.52 26.60 -51.43
N ASN A 480 44.51 27.23 -52.04
CA ASN A 480 43.76 28.37 -51.48
C ASN A 480 42.97 28.04 -50.19
N GLN A 481 42.83 26.75 -49.84
CA GLN A 481 42.16 26.34 -48.58
C GLN A 481 42.99 26.73 -47.34
N LYS A 482 44.30 26.96 -47.49
CA LYS A 482 45.18 27.37 -46.39
C LYS A 482 44.85 28.77 -45.86
N ASP A 483 44.20 29.61 -46.66
CA ASP A 483 43.82 30.98 -46.31
C ASP A 483 42.47 31.06 -45.56
N ALA A 484 41.81 29.92 -45.34
CA ALA A 484 40.54 29.85 -44.61
C ALA A 484 40.71 30.23 -43.12
N GLN A 485 40.22 31.41 -42.75
CA GLN A 485 40.31 31.91 -41.38
C GLN A 485 39.28 31.28 -40.42
N GLY A 486 38.14 30.79 -40.95
CA GLY A 486 37.08 30.18 -40.15
C GLY A 486 37.41 28.77 -39.65
N LEU A 487 37.25 28.50 -38.35
CA LEU A 487 37.59 27.21 -37.73
C LEU A 487 36.84 26.01 -38.34
N THR A 488 35.59 26.21 -38.75
CA THR A 488 34.75 25.17 -39.35
C THR A 488 35.07 24.85 -40.81
N GLN A 489 35.75 25.76 -41.50
CA GLN A 489 36.08 25.62 -42.92
C GLN A 489 37.42 24.91 -43.15
N ARG A 490 38.16 24.60 -42.07
CA ARG A 490 39.45 23.91 -42.14
C ARG A 490 39.24 22.41 -42.24
N ASN A 491 39.96 21.79 -43.16
CA ASN A 491 39.97 20.34 -43.38
C ASN A 491 41.03 19.70 -42.47
N ARG A 492 40.83 19.79 -41.15
CA ARG A 492 41.83 19.33 -40.16
C ARG A 492 41.21 18.50 -39.05
N ILE A 493 41.94 17.45 -38.69
CA ILE A 493 41.74 16.67 -37.48
C ILE A 493 42.96 16.89 -36.59
N ASN A 494 42.72 17.19 -35.31
CA ASN A 494 43.78 17.33 -34.33
C ASN A 494 43.83 16.09 -33.43
N ILE A 495 44.94 15.36 -33.45
CA ILE A 495 45.15 14.22 -32.54
C ILE A 495 45.78 14.76 -31.26
N THR A 496 45.05 14.64 -30.15
CA THR A 496 45.49 15.15 -28.84
C THR A 496 46.34 14.12 -28.10
N HIS A 497 46.02 12.84 -28.23
CA HIS A 497 46.71 11.75 -27.56
C HIS A 497 46.84 10.54 -28.47
N ILE A 498 48.00 9.90 -28.42
CA ILE A 498 48.23 8.58 -29.02
C ILE A 498 48.72 7.66 -27.90
N VAL A 499 47.96 6.62 -27.63
CA VAL A 499 48.32 5.58 -26.66
C VAL A 499 48.48 4.28 -27.44
N HIS A 500 49.52 3.50 -27.14
CA HIS A 500 49.64 2.15 -27.67
C HIS A 500 49.85 1.16 -26.53
N LYS A 501 49.12 0.04 -26.57
CA LYS A 501 49.22 -1.02 -25.57
C LYS A 501 49.40 -2.36 -26.25
N ARG A 502 50.33 -3.18 -25.75
CA ARG A 502 50.51 -4.56 -26.20
C ARG A 502 49.51 -5.47 -25.50
N TYR A 503 48.90 -6.35 -26.26
CA TYR A 503 48.01 -7.40 -25.77
C TYR A 503 48.60 -8.76 -26.09
N GLY A 504 48.52 -9.69 -25.14
CA GLY A 504 49.01 -11.06 -25.30
C GLY A 504 48.11 -11.87 -26.23
N ASP A 505 46.80 -11.72 -26.04
CA ASP A 505 45.77 -12.21 -26.96
C ASP A 505 44.85 -11.05 -27.39
N LEU A 506 45.02 -10.58 -28.63
CA LEU A 506 44.22 -9.49 -29.18
C LEU A 506 42.73 -9.82 -29.26
N LYS A 507 42.36 -11.11 -29.39
CA LYS A 507 40.96 -11.50 -29.51
C LYS A 507 40.21 -11.27 -28.20
N THR A 508 40.61 -11.98 -27.14
CA THR A 508 39.88 -11.97 -25.87
C THR A 508 40.11 -10.69 -25.07
N GLU A 509 41.30 -10.09 -25.17
CA GLU A 509 41.62 -8.92 -24.34
C GLU A 509 41.10 -7.60 -24.92
N TRP A 510 40.96 -7.49 -26.26
CA TRP A 510 40.56 -6.27 -26.97
C TRP A 510 39.38 -6.47 -27.94
N PHE A 511 39.52 -7.32 -28.96
CA PHE A 511 38.56 -7.39 -30.07
C PHE A 511 37.14 -7.72 -29.63
N ASP A 512 36.96 -8.76 -28.80
CA ASP A 512 35.64 -9.19 -28.31
C ASP A 512 34.94 -8.07 -27.50
N LYS A 513 35.72 -7.19 -26.84
CA LYS A 513 35.18 -6.05 -26.09
C LYS A 513 34.79 -4.89 -27.01
N VAL A 514 35.56 -4.64 -28.07
CA VAL A 514 35.30 -3.56 -29.02
C VAL A 514 34.12 -3.86 -29.91
N ILE A 515 34.00 -5.09 -30.45
CA ILE A 515 32.82 -5.48 -31.24
C ILE A 515 31.55 -5.56 -30.40
N GLY A 516 31.68 -5.68 -29.07
CA GLY A 516 30.55 -5.62 -28.13
C GLY A 516 29.91 -4.23 -28.01
N THR A 517 30.54 -3.17 -28.53
CA THR A 517 29.97 -1.81 -28.52
C THR A 517 29.32 -1.47 -29.87
N SER A 518 28.27 -0.64 -29.85
CA SER A 518 27.55 -0.22 -31.06
C SER A 518 28.47 0.50 -32.05
N ASP A 519 29.33 1.38 -31.55
CA ASP A 519 30.25 2.16 -32.39
C ASP A 519 31.40 1.28 -32.87
N GLY A 520 32.01 0.48 -31.99
CA GLY A 520 33.16 -0.36 -32.31
C GLY A 520 32.83 -1.41 -33.37
N SER A 521 31.63 -2.00 -33.33
CA SER A 521 31.14 -2.90 -34.38
C SER A 521 30.64 -2.17 -35.62
N GLY A 522 29.93 -1.04 -35.46
CA GLY A 522 29.30 -0.32 -36.57
C GLY A 522 30.29 0.39 -37.50
N TYR A 523 31.45 0.81 -36.97
CA TYR A 523 32.47 1.48 -37.75
C TYR A 523 33.59 0.58 -38.23
N MET A 524 33.71 -0.68 -37.80
CA MET A 524 34.75 -1.60 -38.27
C MET A 524 34.45 -2.10 -39.69
N ASP A 525 35.50 -2.40 -40.47
CA ASP A 525 35.32 -3.02 -41.79
C ASP A 525 34.64 -4.40 -41.64
N ASP A 526 33.70 -4.72 -42.52
CA ASP A 526 32.88 -5.93 -42.41
C ASP A 526 33.67 -7.23 -42.53
N GLU A 527 34.78 -7.24 -43.29
CA GLU A 527 35.64 -8.41 -43.41
C GLU A 527 36.47 -8.61 -42.14
N GLU A 528 37.04 -7.53 -41.61
CA GLU A 528 37.82 -7.54 -40.36
C GLU A 528 36.95 -7.84 -39.13
N ARG A 529 35.69 -7.39 -39.13
CA ARG A 529 34.72 -7.70 -38.07
C ARG A 529 34.38 -9.18 -37.99
N LYS A 530 34.45 -9.91 -39.11
CA LYS A 530 34.20 -11.36 -39.15
C LYS A 530 35.46 -12.18 -38.90
N ALA A 531 36.66 -11.57 -38.96
CA ALA A 531 37.94 -12.23 -38.83
C ALA A 531 38.73 -11.70 -37.62
N PRO A 532 38.56 -12.27 -36.41
CA PRO A 532 39.21 -11.78 -35.21
C PRO A 532 40.75 -11.75 -35.33
N PRO A 533 41.45 -10.73 -34.81
CA PRO A 533 42.89 -10.69 -34.81
C PRO A 533 43.45 -11.79 -33.91
N SER A 534 44.26 -12.70 -34.48
CA SER A 534 44.83 -13.84 -33.75
C SER A 534 46.17 -13.52 -33.06
N GLY A 535 46.38 -14.02 -31.84
CA GLY A 535 47.67 -13.88 -31.13
C GLY A 535 47.99 -12.46 -30.65
N SER A 536 49.26 -12.23 -30.31
CA SER A 536 49.69 -10.97 -29.69
C SER A 536 49.86 -9.83 -30.71
N GLY A 537 49.70 -8.60 -30.25
CA GLY A 537 50.01 -7.40 -31.04
C GLY A 537 49.71 -6.12 -30.27
N TYR A 538 49.75 -4.99 -30.95
CA TYR A 538 49.51 -3.69 -30.34
C TYR A 538 48.15 -3.16 -30.76
N VAL A 539 47.50 -2.44 -29.86
CA VAL A 539 46.36 -1.59 -30.20
C VAL A 539 46.80 -0.15 -30.01
N PHE A 540 46.65 0.64 -31.06
CA PHE A 540 46.82 2.09 -31.02
C PHE A 540 45.45 2.73 -30.81
N THR A 541 45.36 3.58 -29.79
CA THR A 541 44.20 4.41 -29.49
C THR A 541 44.56 5.86 -29.81
N LEU A 542 43.90 6.41 -30.83
CA LEU A 542 43.98 7.81 -31.23
C LEU A 542 42.80 8.56 -30.62
N ILE A 543 43.07 9.60 -29.84
CA ILE A 543 42.04 10.49 -29.31
C ILE A 543 42.22 11.85 -29.96
N GLY A 544 41.21 12.30 -30.70
CA GLY A 544 41.29 13.52 -31.48
C GLY A 544 40.02 14.34 -31.46
N GLU A 545 40.13 15.54 -32.01
CA GLU A 545 39.03 16.48 -32.14
C GLU A 545 39.06 17.19 -33.50
N HIS A 546 37.89 17.54 -34.03
CA HIS A 546 37.77 18.41 -35.19
C HIS A 546 36.53 19.31 -35.10
N PHE A 547 36.56 20.37 -35.91
CA PHE A 547 35.49 21.38 -36.01
C PHE A 547 34.92 21.48 -37.43
N HIS A 548 35.39 20.61 -38.34
CA HIS A 548 35.03 20.66 -39.76
C HIS A 548 33.51 20.55 -39.98
N LYS A 549 32.98 21.47 -40.81
CA LYS A 549 31.60 21.50 -41.26
C LYS A 549 31.53 21.73 -42.77
N GLY A 550 31.39 20.64 -43.52
CA GLY A 550 31.22 20.66 -44.96
C GLY A 550 29.84 21.13 -45.41
N ALA A 551 29.65 21.21 -46.72
CA ALA A 551 28.40 21.70 -47.32
C ALA A 551 27.23 20.70 -47.21
N THR A 552 27.52 19.42 -46.96
CA THR A 552 26.52 18.33 -46.87
C THR A 552 26.53 17.70 -45.49
N GLN A 553 25.43 17.04 -45.10
CA GLN A 553 25.35 16.37 -43.79
C GLN A 553 26.35 15.22 -43.63
N ASP A 554 26.77 14.60 -44.74
CA ASP A 554 27.71 13.48 -44.75
C ASP A 554 29.18 13.94 -44.76
N ASP A 555 29.44 15.25 -44.62
CA ASP A 555 30.77 15.85 -44.62
C ASP A 555 30.98 16.72 -43.35
N GLN A 556 30.50 16.22 -42.22
CA GLN A 556 30.64 16.85 -40.91
C GLN A 556 30.54 15.79 -39.82
N LEU A 557 30.89 16.17 -38.59
CA LEU A 557 30.80 15.31 -37.41
C LEU A 557 31.50 13.95 -37.63
N GLN A 558 30.91 12.85 -37.17
CA GLN A 558 31.46 11.51 -37.28
C GLN A 558 31.77 11.08 -38.73
N PHE A 559 30.97 11.54 -39.69
CA PHE A 559 31.14 11.17 -41.11
C PHE A 559 32.42 11.73 -41.70
N TYR A 560 32.87 12.89 -41.21
CA TYR A 560 34.14 13.47 -41.62
C TYR A 560 35.34 12.61 -41.16
N VAL A 561 35.34 12.16 -39.90
CA VAL A 561 36.38 11.25 -39.37
C VAL A 561 36.36 9.92 -40.11
N GLN A 562 35.16 9.39 -40.40
CA GLN A 562 34.97 8.16 -41.14
C GLN A 562 35.54 8.24 -42.57
N LYS A 563 35.17 9.28 -43.32
CA LYS A 563 35.58 9.47 -44.72
C LYS A 563 37.05 9.87 -44.89
N THR A 564 37.65 10.47 -43.87
CA THR A 564 39.05 10.90 -43.92
C THR A 564 39.96 9.93 -43.17
N LEU A 565 40.16 10.13 -41.87
CA LEU A 565 41.15 9.40 -41.08
C LEU A 565 40.90 7.89 -41.06
N LEU A 566 39.66 7.44 -40.80
CA LEU A 566 39.35 6.01 -40.71
C LEU A 566 39.48 5.32 -42.07
N SER A 567 38.96 5.93 -43.13
CA SER A 567 39.11 5.44 -44.51
C SER A 567 40.58 5.37 -44.93
N ASN A 568 41.36 6.40 -44.64
CA ASN A 568 42.79 6.45 -44.98
C ASN A 568 43.61 5.38 -44.24
N LEU A 569 43.26 5.06 -42.99
CA LEU A 569 43.91 3.97 -42.23
C LEU A 569 43.66 2.58 -42.84
N ARG A 570 42.66 2.44 -43.72
CA ARG A 570 42.32 1.19 -44.41
C ARG A 570 42.94 1.07 -45.78
N GLN A 571 43.64 2.09 -46.26
CA GLN A 571 44.34 2.04 -47.52
C GLN A 571 45.69 1.33 -47.37
N ASP A 572 46.17 0.70 -48.43
CA ASP A 572 47.51 0.10 -48.43
C ASP A 572 48.61 1.17 -48.40
N TYR A 573 48.36 2.30 -49.06
CA TYR A 573 49.29 3.40 -49.20
C TYR A 573 48.58 4.75 -49.15
N MET A 574 49.28 5.75 -48.64
CA MET A 574 48.92 7.16 -48.77
C MET A 574 49.95 7.88 -49.63
N GLN A 575 49.50 8.69 -50.58
CA GLN A 575 50.38 9.58 -51.34
C GLN A 575 50.63 10.87 -50.55
N GLN A 576 51.90 11.24 -50.40
CA GLN A 576 52.24 12.48 -49.71
C GLN A 576 51.89 13.69 -50.61
N PRO A 577 51.05 14.64 -50.13
CA PRO A 577 50.57 15.75 -50.95
C PRO A 577 51.72 16.57 -51.56
N GLY A 578 51.68 16.78 -52.88
CA GLY A 578 52.69 17.56 -53.62
C GLY A 578 53.99 16.81 -53.93
N THR A 579 54.05 15.49 -53.71
CA THR A 579 55.20 14.63 -54.06
C THR A 579 54.73 13.29 -54.63
N SER A 580 55.59 12.58 -55.35
CA SER A 580 55.34 11.20 -55.82
C SER A 580 55.64 10.13 -54.77
N LYS A 581 55.95 10.50 -53.52
CA LYS A 581 56.33 9.55 -52.46
C LYS A 581 55.08 8.91 -51.84
N GLN A 582 55.09 7.59 -51.76
CA GLN A 582 54.06 6.79 -51.08
C GLN A 582 54.50 6.40 -49.67
N VAL A 583 53.56 6.41 -48.72
CA VAL A 583 53.75 5.92 -47.35
C VAL A 583 52.84 4.71 -47.15
N GLU A 584 53.44 3.59 -46.73
CA GLU A 584 52.73 2.36 -46.41
C GLU A 584 51.85 2.54 -45.17
N VAL A 585 50.61 2.05 -45.21
CA VAL A 585 49.68 2.11 -44.07
C VAL A 585 49.26 0.70 -43.65
N ARG A 586 48.32 0.02 -44.33
CA ARG A 586 47.99 -1.38 -44.01
C ARG A 586 49.19 -2.33 -44.13
N ARG A 587 50.12 -2.04 -45.05
CA ARG A 587 51.36 -2.84 -45.22
C ARG A 587 52.34 -2.75 -44.05
N LEU A 588 52.22 -1.73 -43.19
CA LEU A 588 52.92 -1.70 -41.90
C LEU A 588 52.34 -2.69 -40.88
N GLY A 589 51.20 -3.30 -41.22
CA GLY A 589 50.44 -4.23 -40.37
C GLY A 589 49.35 -3.55 -39.55
N ILE A 590 48.85 -2.39 -40.02
CA ILE A 590 47.66 -1.74 -39.49
C ILE A 590 46.43 -2.49 -39.99
N SER A 591 45.52 -2.84 -39.08
CA SER A 591 44.27 -3.54 -39.38
C SER A 591 43.23 -3.27 -38.30
N HIS A 592 41.98 -3.66 -38.52
CA HIS A 592 40.87 -3.58 -37.56
C HIS A 592 40.65 -2.15 -37.02
N ALA A 593 40.81 -1.16 -37.90
CA ALA A 593 40.60 0.24 -37.52
C ALA A 593 39.10 0.52 -37.35
N THR A 594 38.71 1.07 -36.20
CA THR A 594 37.31 1.39 -35.87
C THR A 594 37.19 2.60 -34.94
N LEU A 595 36.04 3.27 -34.98
CA LEU A 595 35.68 4.30 -34.02
C LEU A 595 35.01 3.65 -32.80
N VAL A 596 35.55 3.89 -31.62
CA VAL A 596 35.07 3.26 -30.38
C VAL A 596 34.19 4.22 -29.57
N GLN A 597 34.39 5.54 -29.74
CA GLN A 597 33.61 6.54 -29.05
C GLN A 597 33.55 7.84 -29.85
N LEU A 598 32.37 8.46 -29.89
CA LEU A 598 32.13 9.75 -30.50
C LEU A 598 31.36 10.65 -29.54
N GLN A 599 31.81 11.89 -29.37
CA GLN A 599 31.15 12.90 -28.56
C GLN A 599 31.04 14.20 -29.35
N ARG A 600 29.82 14.73 -29.44
CA ARG A 600 29.53 16.02 -30.06
C ARG A 600 29.27 17.05 -28.97
N ASP A 601 30.07 18.11 -28.98
CA ASP A 601 29.92 19.26 -28.08
C ASP A 601 29.71 20.54 -28.90
N ILE A 602 29.01 21.53 -28.33
CA ILE A 602 28.95 22.89 -28.91
C ILE A 602 29.87 23.79 -28.09
N VAL A 603 30.82 24.43 -28.76
CA VAL A 603 31.80 25.32 -28.12
C VAL A 603 31.68 26.75 -28.64
N ASN A 604 31.96 27.71 -27.75
CA ASN A 604 32.03 29.13 -28.09
C ASN A 604 33.42 29.44 -28.65
N TYR A 605 33.49 29.76 -29.94
CA TYR A 605 34.70 30.15 -30.67
C TYR A 605 34.80 31.68 -30.77
N ASP A 606 35.98 32.20 -30.43
CA ASP A 606 36.36 33.60 -30.65
C ASP A 606 37.16 33.70 -31.97
N PRO A 607 36.61 34.32 -33.03
CA PRO A 607 37.30 34.48 -34.31
C PRO A 607 38.56 35.36 -34.23
N THR A 608 38.71 36.15 -33.17
CA THR A 608 39.86 37.03 -32.96
C THR A 608 41.02 36.36 -32.23
N GLY A 609 40.82 35.15 -31.71
CA GLY A 609 41.84 34.34 -31.04
C GLY A 609 42.30 34.87 -29.67
N ARG A 610 41.54 35.78 -29.04
CA ARG A 610 41.91 36.45 -27.79
C ARG A 610 41.46 35.68 -26.54
N VAL A 611 40.45 34.82 -26.66
CA VAL A 611 39.92 33.98 -25.58
C VAL A 611 39.93 32.50 -26.01
N ARG A 612 40.27 31.58 -25.09
CA ARG A 612 40.26 30.13 -25.36
C ARG A 612 38.82 29.60 -25.52
N LEU A 613 38.65 28.56 -26.33
CA LEU A 613 37.39 27.84 -26.55
C LEU A 613 36.77 27.38 -25.21
N THR A 614 35.47 27.60 -25.02
CA THR A 614 34.71 27.20 -23.81
C THR A 614 33.43 26.43 -24.20
N THR A 615 33.00 25.47 -23.38
CA THR A 615 31.78 24.70 -23.57
C THR A 615 30.53 25.57 -23.37
N ALA A 616 29.51 25.42 -24.21
CA ALA A 616 28.29 26.21 -24.15
C ALA A 616 27.49 25.87 -22.86
N GLY A 617 27.65 26.71 -21.82
CA GLY A 617 26.97 26.57 -20.53
C GLY A 617 27.84 26.91 -19.31
N GLY A 618 29.17 27.02 -19.48
CA GLY A 618 30.07 27.43 -18.41
C GLY A 618 30.27 28.94 -18.37
N ALA A 619 29.95 29.57 -17.24
CA ALA A 619 30.34 30.95 -16.95
C ALA A 619 31.86 31.11 -17.11
N ALA A 620 32.28 32.22 -17.71
CA ALA A 620 33.69 32.54 -17.94
C ALA A 620 34.45 32.63 -16.60
N ALA A 621 35.11 31.55 -16.19
CA ALA A 621 36.00 31.55 -15.03
C ALA A 621 37.32 32.22 -15.41
N THR A 622 37.43 33.50 -15.06
CA THR A 622 38.70 34.22 -14.96
C THR A 622 39.60 33.52 -13.93
N SER A 623 40.72 32.95 -14.36
CA SER A 623 41.79 32.54 -13.43
C SER A 623 42.86 33.62 -13.32
N PRO A 624 43.50 33.80 -12.14
CA PRO A 624 44.43 34.90 -11.87
C PRO A 624 45.79 34.65 -12.55
N MET A 625 46.39 35.72 -13.06
CA MET A 625 47.76 35.76 -13.59
C MET A 625 48.79 35.71 -12.45
N LEU A 626 49.88 34.96 -12.67
CA LEU A 626 51.16 35.15 -11.98
C LEU A 626 52.12 35.88 -12.95
N GLY A 627 52.59 37.08 -12.58
CA GLY A 627 53.82 37.69 -13.12
C GLY A 627 53.70 38.98 -13.96
N THR A 628 53.65 40.12 -13.25
CA THR A 628 54.31 41.42 -13.57
C THR A 628 54.25 42.04 -14.97
N ALA A 629 53.51 43.14 -15.12
CA ALA A 629 54.05 44.48 -15.46
C ALA A 629 52.92 45.53 -15.45
N ARG A 630 53.20 46.66 -14.80
CA ARG A 630 52.30 47.82 -14.64
C ARG A 630 52.19 48.55 -15.98
N SER A 631 50.96 48.67 -16.51
CA SER A 631 50.63 49.55 -17.63
C SER A 631 49.31 50.25 -17.33
N THR A 632 49.40 51.53 -17.01
CA THR A 632 48.29 52.47 -16.84
C THR A 632 47.72 52.81 -18.21
N GLY A 633 46.54 52.28 -18.53
CA GLY A 633 45.80 52.66 -19.73
C GLY A 633 44.36 52.18 -19.66
N LYS A 634 43.40 53.11 -19.56
CA LYS A 634 41.98 52.88 -19.84
C LYS A 634 41.85 52.44 -21.30
N ALA A 635 41.76 51.13 -21.55
CA ALA A 635 41.37 50.59 -22.84
C ALA A 635 40.01 49.91 -22.69
N ALA A 636 39.03 50.39 -23.46
CA ALA A 636 37.68 49.83 -23.53
C ALA A 636 37.73 48.32 -23.78
N ARG A 637 37.11 47.51 -22.91
CA ARG A 637 36.82 46.11 -23.22
C ARG A 637 35.87 46.11 -24.42
N LYS A 638 36.39 45.83 -25.61
CA LYS A 638 35.56 45.50 -26.78
C LYS A 638 34.92 44.14 -26.50
N ASP A 639 33.59 44.07 -26.54
CA ASP A 639 32.84 42.83 -26.42
C ASP A 639 33.32 41.82 -27.46
N VAL A 640 33.82 40.67 -27.00
CA VAL A 640 34.23 39.56 -27.88
C VAL A 640 32.95 38.85 -28.34
N LYS A 641 32.67 38.91 -29.65
CA LYS A 641 31.51 38.24 -30.23
C LYS A 641 31.84 36.76 -30.47
N PHE A 642 31.33 35.88 -29.61
CA PHE A 642 31.50 34.44 -29.75
C PHE A 642 30.58 33.86 -30.84
N ILE A 643 31.08 32.87 -31.58
CA ILE A 643 30.32 32.06 -32.53
C ILE A 643 30.23 30.64 -31.99
N LYS A 644 29.03 30.05 -31.95
CA LYS A 644 28.84 28.65 -31.56
C LYS A 644 29.28 27.73 -32.70
N VAL A 645 30.16 26.78 -32.39
CA VAL A 645 30.72 25.82 -33.35
C VAL A 645 30.55 24.41 -32.83
N ASP A 646 30.16 23.48 -33.70
CA ASP A 646 30.14 22.05 -33.40
C ASP A 646 31.57 21.50 -33.31
N LYS A 647 31.90 20.89 -32.17
CA LYS A 647 33.14 20.16 -31.92
C LYS A 647 32.81 18.68 -31.87
N THR A 648 33.56 17.87 -32.60
CA THR A 648 33.49 16.41 -32.49
C THR A 648 34.78 15.90 -31.88
N THR A 649 34.67 15.22 -30.74
CA THR A 649 35.74 14.49 -30.09
C THR A 649 35.55 13.00 -30.37
N PHE A 650 36.62 12.30 -30.75
CA PHE A 650 36.53 10.89 -31.11
C PHE A 650 37.66 10.07 -30.47
N ARG A 651 37.38 8.79 -30.25
CA ARG A 651 38.37 7.75 -29.97
C ARG A 651 38.34 6.73 -31.11
N LEU A 652 39.47 6.60 -31.80
CA LEU A 652 39.69 5.61 -32.85
C LEU A 652 40.71 4.59 -32.35
N GLU A 653 40.45 3.31 -32.58
CA GLU A 653 41.37 2.24 -32.25
C GLU A 653 41.71 1.40 -33.47
N PHE A 654 42.96 0.94 -33.58
CA PHE A 654 43.37 -0.02 -34.59
C PHE A 654 44.44 -0.99 -34.08
N VAL A 655 44.48 -2.18 -34.66
CA VAL A 655 45.52 -3.18 -34.38
C VAL A 655 46.74 -2.91 -35.25
N TRP A 656 47.91 -2.93 -34.62
CA TRP A 656 49.19 -2.93 -35.30
C TRP A 656 49.99 -4.18 -34.96
N LYS A 657 50.31 -4.96 -36.01
CA LYS A 657 51.26 -6.07 -35.95
C LYS A 657 52.43 -5.73 -36.87
N PRO A 658 53.60 -5.33 -36.31
CA PRO A 658 54.70 -4.81 -37.12
C PRO A 658 55.10 -5.79 -38.22
N THR A 659 55.07 -5.33 -39.47
CA THR A 659 55.61 -6.10 -40.61
C THR A 659 56.99 -5.55 -40.95
N MET A 660 58.03 -6.40 -40.90
CA MET A 660 59.41 -6.01 -41.22
C MET A 660 59.55 -5.66 -42.71
N VAL A 661 60.46 -4.74 -43.05
CA VAL A 661 60.71 -4.27 -44.43
C VAL A 661 60.95 -5.42 -45.41
N ALA A 662 61.64 -6.50 -44.99
CA ALA A 662 61.83 -7.70 -45.82
C ALA A 662 60.51 -8.41 -46.15
N GLY A 663 59.65 -8.64 -45.15
CA GLY A 663 58.33 -9.25 -45.34
C GLY A 663 57.33 -8.39 -46.11
N ARG A 664 57.57 -7.07 -46.20
CA ARG A 664 56.78 -6.17 -47.07
C ARG A 664 57.12 -6.34 -48.55
N LYS A 665 58.40 -6.51 -48.87
CA LYS A 665 58.86 -6.78 -50.25
C LYS A 665 58.37 -8.12 -50.77
N ASP A 666 58.30 -9.14 -49.93
CA ASP A 666 57.77 -10.47 -50.30
C ASP A 666 56.26 -10.41 -50.60
N LYS A 667 55.48 -9.64 -49.83
CA LYS A 667 54.06 -9.40 -50.11
C LYS A 667 53.82 -8.54 -51.37
N GLN A 668 54.74 -7.62 -51.69
CA GLN A 668 54.70 -6.83 -52.92
C GLN A 668 54.91 -7.72 -54.17
N ALA A 669 55.89 -8.62 -54.14
CA ALA A 669 56.13 -9.57 -55.23
C ALA A 669 54.96 -10.55 -55.45
N ALA A 670 54.20 -10.86 -54.40
CA ALA A 670 52.99 -11.70 -54.49
C ALA A 670 51.77 -10.96 -55.07
N ALA A 671 51.64 -9.65 -54.82
CA ALA A 671 50.54 -8.83 -55.35
C ALA A 671 50.72 -8.44 -56.83
N ASP A 672 51.96 -8.18 -57.26
CA ASP A 672 52.28 -7.82 -58.65
C ASP A 672 52.15 -9.00 -59.64
N ASN A 673 51.93 -10.23 -59.15
CA ASN A 673 51.74 -11.45 -59.94
C ASN A 673 50.27 -11.85 -60.17
N GLN A 674 49.29 -10.99 -59.85
CA GLN A 674 47.87 -11.19 -60.20
C GLN A 674 47.48 -10.43 -61.48
N PRO A 675 46.80 -11.06 -62.47
CA PRO A 675 46.42 -10.38 -63.70
C PRO A 675 45.13 -9.54 -63.54
N GLY A 676 45.25 -8.22 -63.67
CA GLY A 676 44.28 -7.30 -64.28
C GLY A 676 43.01 -6.89 -63.50
N GLY A 677 42.83 -5.57 -63.29
CA GLY A 677 41.54 -5.03 -62.83
C GLY A 677 41.44 -3.53 -62.53
N GLY A 678 41.71 -2.66 -63.51
CA GLY A 678 41.02 -1.37 -63.74
C GLY A 678 40.93 -0.29 -62.64
N THR A 679 41.71 0.78 -62.81
CA THR A 679 41.50 2.11 -62.20
C THR A 679 40.21 2.79 -62.69
N THR A 680 39.46 3.45 -61.80
CA THR A 680 38.47 4.49 -62.17
C THR A 680 38.72 5.79 -61.37
N PRO A 681 38.56 7.00 -61.95
CA PRO A 681 38.89 8.29 -61.32
C PRO A 681 37.68 8.92 -60.57
N PRO A 682 37.88 9.99 -59.77
CA PRO A 682 36.89 10.47 -58.79
C PRO A 682 35.86 11.45 -59.41
N PRO A 683 34.63 11.61 -58.85
CA PRO A 683 33.65 12.52 -59.43
C PRO A 683 33.40 13.81 -58.61
N GLY A 684 33.21 14.91 -59.35
CA GLY A 684 32.50 16.14 -58.99
C GLY A 684 32.51 17.06 -60.24
N THR A 685 31.45 17.22 -61.04
CA THR A 685 30.25 18.10 -60.88
C THR A 685 29.30 17.88 -62.12
N PRO A 686 28.01 18.31 -62.10
CA PRO A 686 26.87 17.83 -62.94
C PRO A 686 26.50 18.79 -64.11
N PRO A 687 25.29 18.81 -64.77
CA PRO A 687 24.16 17.87 -65.07
C PRO A 687 23.90 17.80 -66.65
N PRO A 688 22.75 17.38 -67.29
CA PRO A 688 21.36 17.24 -66.83
C PRO A 688 20.43 16.08 -67.33
N ALA A 689 19.33 15.94 -66.58
CA ALA A 689 17.92 15.67 -66.95
C ALA A 689 17.48 14.33 -67.61
N THR A 690 16.84 13.47 -66.78
CA THR A 690 15.50 12.79 -66.90
C THR A 690 15.03 12.10 -68.20
N PRO A 691 14.00 11.21 -68.18
CA PRO A 691 13.51 10.30 -67.12
C PRO A 691 13.08 8.88 -67.62
N ALA A 692 12.81 7.99 -66.64
CA ALA A 692 11.76 6.95 -66.59
C ALA A 692 11.68 5.79 -67.62
N ALA A 693 11.66 4.54 -67.13
CA ALA A 693 10.44 3.69 -67.02
C ALA A 693 10.71 2.16 -67.10
N ALA A 694 10.03 1.44 -66.19
CA ALA A 694 9.26 0.19 -66.38
C ALA A 694 9.91 -1.21 -66.61
N ALA A 695 9.54 -2.12 -65.67
CA ALA A 695 8.82 -3.40 -65.87
C ALA A 695 9.53 -4.76 -66.10
N GLY A 696 8.95 -5.78 -65.43
CA GLY A 696 8.94 -7.23 -65.77
C GLY A 696 9.85 -8.12 -64.91
N ALA A 697 9.43 -8.90 -63.90
CA ALA A 697 8.38 -9.94 -63.73
C ALA A 697 8.78 -11.36 -64.20
N ALA A 698 8.41 -12.36 -63.36
CA ALA A 698 8.42 -13.84 -63.49
C ALA A 698 9.57 -14.57 -62.75
N GLY A 699 9.37 -15.60 -61.91
CA GLY A 699 8.16 -16.32 -61.50
C GLY A 699 8.49 -17.75 -61.03
N GLY A 700 8.36 -18.02 -59.72
CA GLY A 700 7.91 -19.29 -59.11
C GLY A 700 8.74 -20.59 -59.20
N PRO A 701 8.28 -21.70 -58.58
CA PRO A 701 8.41 -21.94 -57.12
C PRO A 701 8.69 -23.40 -56.68
N GLN A 702 8.92 -23.58 -55.36
CA GLN A 702 8.58 -24.75 -54.47
C GLN A 702 9.27 -26.12 -54.74
N THR A 703 9.59 -27.05 -53.82
CA THR A 703 9.41 -27.39 -52.38
C THR A 703 10.10 -28.79 -52.19
N PRO A 704 9.95 -29.56 -51.08
CA PRO A 704 10.13 -29.27 -49.66
C PRO A 704 11.02 -30.32 -48.92
N GLY A 705 11.43 -29.96 -47.70
CA GLY A 705 11.24 -30.75 -46.47
C GLY A 705 11.75 -32.19 -46.36
N SER A 706 12.82 -32.34 -45.57
CA SER A 706 12.93 -33.27 -44.45
C SER A 706 13.98 -32.75 -43.46
#